data_AF-A0A7C4RDZ0-F1
#
_entry.id   AF-A0A7C4RDZ0-F1
#
_cell.length_a   1.000
_cell.length_b   1.000
_cell.length_c   1.000
_cell.angle_alpha   90.00
_cell.angle_beta   90.00
_cell.angle_gamma   90.00
#
_symmetry.space_group_name_H-M   'P 1'
#
loop_
_entity.id
_entity.type
_entity.pdbx_description
1 polymer ?
#
loop_
_entity_poly.entity_id
_entity_poly.type
_entity_poly.pdbx_seq_one_letter_code
_entity_poly.pdbx_strand_id
1 'polypeptide(L)'
;MNVLKKLKEGLYQDDVRQFYEESSTLVHAKDSVGKNALGRAIIIGGIGAASLIGAYFAYENWRRNRDSDGDGIKDVDEIEKYHTDPNKKDTDNDGLTDYWEIVYHTDPLKSNPNVKQALDLGLEKYIDIIKPLDKDGIQDAKEKQFVELMAKDKKILDIPTFINYLKEKASDGKITDEELKHSNNFSQLVNGLYDVIYEKKSFYENILNSKTYEVGFETRPLYQYILSLQISHPIKTIDYSSDLGLRLGFDKELAKNATIDAIAYYGIAVVDRKLPENFDEISLLTKATQIDRYGDKLVDFSPIIFSSVDGNHFVLIPDAGRETWMLARHLKLIENSGFNILKHPEMFEALNVKVIANAHSIFDAPYGINYAEQFINERALEPTNKGVWVLIMLQWNLYSNKAPQLGGEDKLYNRDFPWYDSDKLDLLYQDANNRRQALFFFFFLDNATFDMEQGKVVAGLEGAKRALIQAEEHYNIVSSLYPDGKVKHEIWGDVPAWWFYYDFIEDRGVHGLENTHLQYVGLEPLELWRIMTEDPDNLWDRIKDLNGVDQFITKNWEYWHLMKFAMGYERWKRVPGKIEEFGINYTIPQVLRAFGFPTYFVRIDPSPVGAGPYEWVVSLPDYVAEKLKSEFGDKIIIGPANGFGLYLWKDGLVKDGVKQISGFSGGSYLYRMKDGTIDVNYGLATNFKFYLFKS
;
A
#
# COMPACT_ATOMS: atom_id res chain seq x y z
N MET A 1 -26.75 48.34 69.15
CA MET A 1 -27.91 47.48 69.50
C MET A 1 -28.34 46.51 68.39
N ASN A 2 -28.11 46.77 67.09
CA ASN A 2 -28.49 45.83 66.01
C ASN A 2 -27.50 44.67 65.72
N VAL A 3 -26.25 44.74 66.19
CA VAL A 3 -25.26 43.65 66.03
C VAL A 3 -25.51 42.51 67.02
N LEU A 4 -25.88 42.83 68.26
CA LEU A 4 -26.28 41.87 69.30
C LEU A 4 -27.60 41.15 68.99
N LYS A 5 -28.46 41.75 68.15
CA LYS A 5 -29.71 41.14 67.70
C LYS A 5 -29.47 40.09 66.60
N LYS A 6 -28.57 40.37 65.65
CA LYS A 6 -28.12 39.40 64.63
C LYS A 6 -27.31 38.23 65.20
N LEU A 7 -26.52 38.45 66.26
CA LEU A 7 -25.80 37.39 66.98
C LEU A 7 -26.73 36.39 67.67
N LYS A 8 -27.96 36.80 68.02
CA LYS A 8 -28.93 35.96 68.74
C LYS A 8 -29.80 35.11 67.82
N GLU A 9 -29.86 35.46 66.52
CA GLU A 9 -30.71 34.80 65.52
C GLU A 9 -29.93 33.73 64.71
N GLY A 10 -28.59 33.72 64.76
CA GLY A 10 -27.73 32.79 63.99
C GLY A 10 -27.04 31.68 64.80
N LEU A 11 -27.24 31.60 66.11
CA LEU A 11 -26.70 30.50 66.93
C LEU A 11 -27.74 29.38 67.00
N TYR A 12 -27.60 28.39 66.12
CA TYR A 12 -28.28 27.10 66.28
C TYR A 12 -27.95 26.53 67.67
N GLN A 13 -28.97 26.00 68.35
CA GLN A 13 -28.90 25.54 69.74
C GLN A 13 -27.90 24.39 69.97
N ASP A 14 -27.43 23.74 68.90
CA ASP A 14 -26.56 22.57 68.99
C ASP A 14 -25.07 22.93 69.09
N ASP A 15 -24.61 24.01 68.44
CA ASP A 15 -23.21 24.45 68.46
C ASP A 15 -22.80 25.05 69.82
N VAL A 16 -23.74 25.73 70.49
CA VAL A 16 -23.54 26.25 71.86
C VAL A 16 -23.44 25.11 72.88
N ARG A 17 -24.11 23.98 72.61
CA ARG A 17 -24.14 22.81 73.48
C ARG A 17 -22.83 22.03 73.39
N GLN A 18 -22.29 21.85 72.19
CA GLN A 18 -20.98 21.22 71.97
C GLN A 18 -19.85 22.07 72.57
N PHE A 19 -19.90 23.40 72.44
CA PHE A 19 -18.93 24.29 73.10
C PHE A 19 -19.02 24.28 74.64
N TYR A 20 -20.21 24.08 75.22
CA TYR A 20 -20.40 23.93 76.67
C TYR A 20 -19.92 22.57 77.19
N GLU A 21 -20.12 21.49 76.44
CA GLU A 21 -19.65 20.15 76.80
C GLU A 21 -18.12 20.06 76.72
N GLU A 22 -17.50 20.66 75.69
CA GLU A 22 -16.04 20.70 75.54
C GLU A 22 -15.37 21.65 76.55
N SER A 23 -15.98 22.79 76.89
CA SER A 23 -15.44 23.69 77.93
C SER A 23 -15.60 23.16 79.36
N SER A 24 -16.49 22.19 79.60
CA SER A 24 -16.63 21.52 80.91
C SER A 24 -15.46 20.58 81.25
N THR A 25 -14.70 20.13 80.24
CA THR A 25 -13.53 19.26 80.44
C THR A 25 -12.27 20.00 80.89
N LEU A 26 -12.25 21.34 80.81
CA LEU A 26 -11.09 22.18 81.16
C LEU A 26 -11.07 22.71 82.61
N VAL A 27 -12.06 22.35 83.45
CA VAL A 27 -12.18 22.82 84.86
C VAL A 27 -11.92 21.71 85.90
N HIS A 28 -11.10 20.71 85.57
CA HIS A 28 -10.55 19.76 86.55
C HIS A 28 -9.02 19.72 86.55
N ALA A 29 -8.41 20.85 86.89
CA ALA A 29 -7.09 20.89 87.52
C ALA A 29 -7.18 21.75 88.79
N LYS A 30 -7.34 21.08 89.93
CA LYS A 30 -7.35 21.67 91.28
C LYS A 30 -5.92 21.93 91.77
N ASP A 31 -5.79 23.04 92.51
CA ASP A 31 -4.82 23.32 93.59
C ASP A 31 -3.32 23.41 93.18
N SER A 32 -2.53 24.40 93.60
CA SER A 32 -2.49 25.06 94.91
C SER A 32 -2.01 26.53 94.84
N VAL A 33 -2.44 27.26 95.86
CA VAL A 33 -2.60 28.72 96.00
C VAL A 33 -1.32 29.47 96.37
N GLY A 34 -1.18 30.72 95.92
CA GLY A 34 -0.10 31.61 96.39
C GLY A 34 -0.13 33.11 96.05
N LYS A 35 -1.32 33.72 95.89
CA LYS A 35 -1.71 35.15 96.01
C LYS A 35 -0.64 36.28 95.96
N ASN A 36 -0.86 37.26 95.07
CA ASN A 36 -1.11 38.63 95.54
C ASN A 36 -1.98 39.45 94.56
N ALA A 37 -2.89 40.22 95.15
CA ALA A 37 -4.00 40.94 94.53
C ALA A 37 -3.64 42.39 94.14
N LEU A 38 -4.58 43.05 93.46
CA LEU A 38 -4.60 44.48 93.12
C LEU A 38 -3.57 44.95 92.09
N GLY A 39 -3.88 44.74 90.81
CA GLY A 39 -3.12 45.41 89.76
C GLY A 39 -3.55 45.13 88.33
N ARG A 40 -4.85 45.13 88.01
CA ARG A 40 -5.45 45.54 86.70
C ARG A 40 -6.91 45.12 86.56
N ALA A 41 -7.75 45.67 87.44
CA ALA A 41 -9.18 45.86 87.17
C ALA A 41 -9.46 47.00 86.16
N ILE A 42 -8.55 47.27 85.22
CA ILE A 42 -8.68 48.34 84.20
C ILE A 42 -8.60 47.80 82.76
N ILE A 43 -8.39 46.51 82.54
CA ILE A 43 -8.40 45.93 81.18
C ILE A 43 -9.64 45.04 80.92
N ILE A 44 -10.75 45.33 81.59
CA ILE A 44 -12.02 44.61 81.36
C ILE A 44 -12.85 45.27 80.25
N GLY A 45 -12.58 46.54 79.90
CA GLY A 45 -13.20 47.19 78.73
C GLY A 45 -12.45 46.99 77.40
N GLY A 46 -11.14 46.77 77.45
CA GLY A 46 -10.27 46.67 76.26
C GLY A 46 -9.94 45.25 75.81
N ILE A 47 -9.79 44.29 76.74
CA ILE A 47 -9.58 42.87 76.38
C ILE A 47 -10.88 42.19 76.00
N GLY A 48 -12.04 42.59 76.56
CA GLY A 48 -13.33 42.07 76.09
C GLY A 48 -13.54 42.33 74.59
N ALA A 49 -13.23 43.54 74.12
CA ALA A 49 -13.27 43.87 72.71
C ALA A 49 -12.17 43.16 71.92
N ALA A 50 -10.91 43.13 72.36
CA ALA A 50 -9.82 42.45 71.63
C ALA A 50 -9.95 40.91 71.58
N SER A 51 -10.51 40.27 72.62
CA SER A 51 -10.81 38.84 72.69
C SER A 51 -12.08 38.48 71.94
N LEU A 52 -13.13 39.34 71.95
CA LEU A 52 -14.29 39.16 71.09
C LEU A 52 -13.95 39.42 69.62
N ILE A 53 -13.08 40.38 69.32
CA ILE A 53 -12.57 40.64 67.98
C ILE A 53 -11.67 39.48 67.52
N GLY A 54 -10.79 38.96 68.38
CA GLY A 54 -9.96 37.79 68.09
C GLY A 54 -10.78 36.50 67.91
N ALA A 55 -11.79 36.26 68.76
CA ALA A 55 -12.73 35.15 68.62
C ALA A 55 -13.65 35.32 67.40
N TYR A 56 -14.06 36.55 67.08
CA TYR A 56 -14.79 36.87 65.86
C TYR A 56 -13.93 36.64 64.62
N PHE A 57 -12.65 37.04 64.63
CA PHE A 57 -11.72 36.75 63.54
C PHE A 57 -11.43 35.25 63.42
N ALA A 58 -11.31 34.52 64.54
CA ALA A 58 -11.14 33.07 64.52
C ALA A 58 -12.40 32.34 64.01
N TYR A 59 -13.59 32.76 64.42
CA TYR A 59 -14.88 32.25 63.93
C TYR A 59 -15.10 32.58 62.46
N GLU A 60 -14.84 33.82 62.02
CA GLU A 60 -14.88 34.20 60.61
C GLU A 60 -13.86 33.43 59.78
N ASN A 61 -12.66 33.18 60.30
CA ASN A 61 -11.65 32.39 59.62
C ASN A 61 -12.01 30.89 59.55
N TRP A 62 -12.60 30.33 60.61
CA TRP A 62 -13.12 28.96 60.61
C TRP A 62 -14.29 28.83 59.63
N ARG A 63 -15.28 29.71 59.71
CA ARG A 63 -16.46 29.75 58.81
C ARG A 63 -16.05 29.89 57.34
N ARG A 64 -15.03 30.68 57.03
CA ARG A 64 -14.53 30.89 55.65
C ARG A 64 -13.61 29.78 55.12
N ASN A 65 -13.26 28.80 55.96
CA ASN A 65 -12.44 27.65 55.56
C ASN A 65 -13.12 26.33 55.93
N ARG A 66 -14.39 26.36 56.34
CA ARG A 66 -15.21 25.18 56.59
C ARG A 66 -15.64 24.62 55.24
N ASP A 67 -15.57 23.31 55.12
CA ASP A 67 -15.97 22.46 54.00
C ASP A 67 -16.66 21.26 54.67
N SER A 68 -17.99 21.34 54.79
CA SER A 68 -18.80 20.54 55.69
C SER A 68 -19.08 19.14 55.14
N ASP A 69 -19.16 18.98 53.83
CA ASP A 69 -19.28 17.68 53.19
C ASP A 69 -17.94 17.11 52.74
N GLY A 70 -16.89 17.92 52.56
CA GLY A 70 -15.55 17.50 52.19
C GLY A 70 -15.40 17.21 50.70
N ASP A 71 -16.07 17.96 49.84
CA ASP A 71 -15.93 17.89 48.38
C ASP A 71 -14.80 18.78 47.83
N GLY A 72 -14.29 19.71 48.65
CA GLY A 72 -13.22 20.64 48.30
C GLY A 72 -13.67 22.07 47.99
N ILE A 73 -14.97 22.36 48.04
CA ILE A 73 -15.52 23.73 48.08
C ILE A 73 -15.74 24.14 49.53
N LYS A 74 -15.56 25.42 49.83
CA LYS A 74 -15.86 25.95 51.16
C LYS A 74 -17.36 26.21 51.28
N ASP A 75 -17.97 25.92 52.43
CA ASP A 75 -19.40 26.18 52.71
C ASP A 75 -19.82 27.60 52.31
N VAL A 76 -18.94 28.58 52.54
CA VAL A 76 -19.23 29.98 52.20
C VAL A 76 -19.28 30.22 50.68
N ASP A 77 -18.42 29.55 49.91
CA ASP A 77 -18.41 29.65 48.45
C ASP A 77 -19.59 28.86 47.85
N GLU A 78 -19.92 27.71 48.41
CA GLU A 78 -21.12 26.95 48.06
C GLU A 78 -22.39 27.78 48.26
N ILE A 79 -22.56 28.41 49.43
CA ILE A 79 -23.75 29.22 49.71
C ILE A 79 -23.76 30.53 48.89
N GLU A 80 -22.65 31.28 48.89
CA GLU A 80 -22.62 32.67 48.39
C GLU A 80 -22.32 32.77 46.89
N LYS A 81 -21.64 31.79 46.30
CA LYS A 81 -21.16 31.85 44.90
C LYS A 81 -21.79 30.80 43.99
N TYR A 82 -21.85 29.54 44.41
CA TYR A 82 -22.30 28.43 43.55
C TYR A 82 -23.75 28.01 43.81
N HIS A 83 -24.30 28.41 44.96
CA HIS A 83 -25.64 28.11 45.46
C HIS A 83 -25.92 26.61 45.63
N THR A 84 -24.89 25.84 45.98
CA THR A 84 -24.93 24.39 46.29
C THR A 84 -25.23 24.12 47.77
N ASP A 85 -25.55 22.87 48.14
CA ASP A 85 -25.83 22.45 49.52
C ASP A 85 -24.52 22.05 50.23
N PRO A 86 -24.02 22.83 51.20
CA PRO A 86 -22.72 22.59 51.83
C PRO A 86 -22.63 21.32 52.67
N ASN A 87 -23.72 20.55 52.77
CA ASN A 87 -23.74 19.25 53.45
C ASN A 87 -23.84 18.08 52.47
N LYS A 88 -23.73 18.34 51.17
CA LYS A 88 -23.83 17.35 50.11
C LYS A 88 -22.76 17.60 49.07
N LYS A 89 -21.80 16.66 49.00
CA LYS A 89 -20.76 16.68 47.98
C LYS A 89 -21.28 16.78 46.55
N ASP A 90 -22.52 16.37 46.32
CA ASP A 90 -23.21 16.27 45.04
C ASP A 90 -24.63 16.81 45.29
N THR A 91 -24.84 18.08 44.94
CA THR A 91 -26.08 18.79 45.28
C THR A 91 -27.28 18.24 44.51
N ASP A 92 -27.11 17.94 43.22
CA ASP A 92 -28.18 17.52 42.33
C ASP A 92 -28.38 15.99 42.26
N ASN A 93 -27.45 15.23 42.84
CA ASN A 93 -27.44 13.77 43.00
C ASN A 93 -27.27 12.99 41.68
N ASP A 94 -26.52 13.54 40.73
CA ASP A 94 -26.20 12.88 39.47
C ASP A 94 -24.94 11.99 39.51
N GLY A 95 -24.19 12.03 40.62
CA GLY A 95 -22.96 11.29 40.86
C GLY A 95 -21.66 12.06 40.58
N LEU A 96 -21.72 13.33 40.18
CA LEU A 96 -20.62 14.29 40.11
C LEU A 96 -20.58 15.08 41.41
N THR A 97 -19.38 15.43 41.89
CA THR A 97 -19.30 16.35 43.04
C THR A 97 -19.39 17.78 42.55
N ASP A 98 -19.96 18.67 43.36
CA ASP A 98 -20.10 20.10 43.03
C ASP A 98 -18.74 20.70 42.64
N TYR A 99 -17.66 20.29 43.33
CA TYR A 99 -16.28 20.68 43.00
C TYR A 99 -15.88 20.31 41.57
N TRP A 100 -16.20 19.08 41.14
CA TRP A 100 -15.84 18.58 39.81
C TRP A 100 -16.58 19.34 38.72
N GLU A 101 -17.86 19.60 38.93
CA GLU A 101 -18.70 20.34 38.01
C GLU A 101 -18.20 21.77 37.80
N ILE A 102 -17.78 22.43 38.89
CA ILE A 102 -17.16 23.76 38.81
C ILE A 102 -15.84 23.70 38.02
N VAL A 103 -14.99 22.70 38.27
CA VAL A 103 -13.70 22.51 37.58
C VAL A 103 -13.90 22.29 36.08
N TYR A 104 -14.91 21.53 35.69
CA TYR A 104 -15.23 21.27 34.28
C TYR A 104 -16.23 22.27 33.68
N HIS A 105 -16.66 23.28 34.43
CA HIS A 105 -17.61 24.30 33.96
C HIS A 105 -18.97 23.72 33.54
N THR A 106 -19.49 22.76 34.31
CA THR A 106 -20.90 22.35 34.32
C THR A 106 -21.64 23.06 35.46
N ASP A 107 -22.95 22.85 35.56
CA ASP A 107 -23.83 23.54 36.53
C ASP A 107 -24.15 22.57 37.68
N PRO A 108 -23.63 22.78 38.91
CA PRO A 108 -23.78 21.83 40.03
C PRO A 108 -25.20 21.71 40.59
N LEU A 109 -26.15 22.41 39.97
CA LEU A 109 -27.57 22.36 40.29
C LEU A 109 -28.38 21.64 39.20
N LYS A 110 -27.72 21.08 38.18
CA LYS A 110 -28.36 20.41 37.04
C LYS A 110 -27.66 19.10 36.69
N SER A 111 -28.43 18.03 36.81
CA SER A 111 -27.96 16.68 36.50
C SER A 111 -27.32 16.57 35.10
N ASN A 112 -26.10 16.05 35.06
CA ASN A 112 -25.26 15.78 33.90
C ASN A 112 -24.86 14.28 33.81
N PRO A 113 -25.83 13.36 33.67
CA PRO A 113 -25.56 11.91 33.69
C PRO A 113 -24.65 11.45 32.53
N ASN A 114 -24.64 12.15 31.38
CA ASN A 114 -23.72 11.84 30.28
C ASN A 114 -22.27 12.25 30.62
N VAL A 115 -22.06 13.43 31.20
CA VAL A 115 -20.73 13.84 31.72
C VAL A 115 -20.24 12.90 32.80
N LYS A 116 -21.12 12.46 33.72
CA LYS A 116 -20.78 11.47 34.74
C LYS A 116 -20.25 10.18 34.14
N GLN A 117 -21.00 9.60 33.20
CA GLN A 117 -20.56 8.41 32.48
C GLN A 117 -19.22 8.63 31.77
N ALA A 118 -19.04 9.78 31.14
CA ALA A 118 -17.81 10.11 30.42
C ALA A 118 -16.58 10.13 31.33
N LEU A 119 -16.70 10.71 32.52
CA LEU A 119 -15.62 10.70 33.53
C LEU A 119 -15.34 9.28 34.03
N ASP A 120 -16.38 8.49 34.31
CA ASP A 120 -16.22 7.08 34.72
C ASP A 120 -15.53 6.24 33.64
N LEU A 121 -15.75 6.60 32.38
CA LEU A 121 -15.10 6.00 31.23
C LEU A 121 -13.76 6.65 30.88
N GLY A 122 -13.26 7.63 31.63
CA GLY A 122 -11.97 8.29 31.42
C GLY A 122 -11.90 9.14 30.14
N LEU A 123 -12.91 9.96 29.91
CA LEU A 123 -13.03 10.92 28.79
C LEU A 123 -12.89 12.38 29.25
N GLU A 124 -12.11 12.64 30.32
CA GLU A 124 -11.96 13.94 30.97
C GLU A 124 -11.56 15.08 30.01
N LYS A 125 -10.78 14.75 28.98
CA LYS A 125 -10.33 15.73 27.97
C LYS A 125 -11.39 16.07 26.93
N TYR A 126 -12.47 15.30 26.86
CA TYR A 126 -13.48 15.35 25.80
C TYR A 126 -14.86 15.75 26.33
N ILE A 127 -14.94 16.21 27.57
CA ILE A 127 -16.20 16.60 28.23
C ILE A 127 -16.92 17.70 27.45
N ASP A 128 -16.20 18.60 26.77
CA ASP A 128 -16.81 19.63 25.92
C ASP A 128 -17.64 19.09 24.74
N ILE A 129 -17.43 17.83 24.33
CA ILE A 129 -18.25 17.15 23.31
C ILE A 129 -19.57 16.66 23.92
N ILE A 130 -19.55 16.31 25.22
CA ILE A 130 -20.59 15.54 25.89
C ILE A 130 -21.54 16.46 26.66
N LYS A 131 -21.05 17.57 27.23
CA LYS A 131 -21.85 18.58 27.94
C LYS A 131 -23.16 18.97 27.24
N PRO A 132 -23.20 19.17 25.90
CA PRO A 132 -24.45 19.57 25.26
C PRO A 132 -25.57 18.53 25.38
N LEU A 133 -25.24 17.24 25.53
CA LEU A 133 -26.20 16.13 25.62
C LEU A 133 -27.02 16.17 26.92
N ASP A 134 -26.48 16.75 27.99
CA ASP A 134 -27.18 16.85 29.28
C ASP A 134 -28.20 18.00 29.34
N LYS A 135 -28.55 18.61 28.20
CA LYS A 135 -29.44 19.77 28.13
C LYS A 135 -30.82 19.55 28.76
N ASP A 136 -31.36 18.34 28.71
CA ASP A 136 -32.62 17.99 29.36
C ASP A 136 -32.46 17.20 30.67
N GLY A 137 -31.21 17.00 31.12
CA GLY A 137 -30.87 16.33 32.39
C GLY A 137 -31.20 14.84 32.41
N ILE A 138 -31.45 14.21 31.26
CA ILE A 138 -31.76 12.79 31.14
C ILE A 138 -30.74 12.17 30.20
N GLN A 139 -30.20 11.00 30.59
CA GLN A 139 -29.39 10.20 29.68
C GLN A 139 -30.28 9.26 28.88
N ASP A 140 -30.44 9.55 27.59
CA ASP A 140 -31.12 8.66 26.66
C ASP A 140 -30.23 7.48 26.24
N ALA A 141 -30.86 6.38 25.80
CA ALA A 141 -30.13 5.18 25.37
C ALA A 141 -29.12 5.45 24.24
N LYS A 142 -29.41 6.44 23.38
CA LYS A 142 -28.54 6.80 22.24
C LYS A 142 -27.35 7.65 22.66
N GLU A 143 -27.54 8.57 23.60
CA GLU A 143 -26.48 9.37 24.19
C GLU A 143 -25.52 8.48 24.96
N LYS A 144 -26.06 7.55 25.75
CA LYS A 144 -25.25 6.52 26.42
C LYS A 144 -24.38 5.73 25.44
N GLN A 145 -24.97 5.25 24.34
CA GLN A 145 -24.27 4.52 23.29
C GLN A 145 -23.22 5.40 22.58
N PHE A 146 -23.49 6.69 22.42
CA PHE A 146 -22.56 7.65 21.83
C PHE A 146 -21.34 7.89 22.72
N VAL A 147 -21.53 8.05 24.04
CA VAL A 147 -20.44 8.15 25.02
C VAL A 147 -19.63 6.85 25.07
N GLU A 148 -20.28 5.69 25.02
CA GLU A 148 -19.62 4.37 24.95
C GLU A 148 -18.77 4.21 23.67
N LEU A 149 -19.26 4.70 22.52
CA LEU A 149 -18.49 4.73 21.27
C LEU A 149 -17.20 5.54 21.43
N MET A 150 -17.29 6.75 22.00
CA MET A 150 -16.12 7.58 22.27
C MET A 150 -15.12 6.88 23.19
N ALA A 151 -15.61 6.22 24.25
CA ALA A 151 -14.77 5.50 25.20
C ALA A 151 -14.09 4.26 24.58
N LYS A 152 -14.79 3.56 23.68
CA LYS A 152 -14.23 2.43 22.92
C LYS A 152 -13.09 2.90 22.00
N ASP A 153 -13.26 4.04 21.35
CA ASP A 153 -12.39 4.50 20.27
C ASP A 153 -11.44 5.64 20.71
N LYS A 154 -11.03 5.65 21.98
CA LYS A 154 -10.15 6.66 22.57
C LYS A 154 -8.87 6.95 21.78
N LYS A 155 -8.29 5.92 21.13
CA LYS A 155 -7.04 6.06 20.37
C LYS A 155 -7.16 7.01 19.16
N ILE A 156 -8.37 7.18 18.63
CA ILE A 156 -8.64 8.06 17.48
C ILE A 156 -9.26 9.40 17.89
N LEU A 157 -9.51 9.63 19.18
CA LEU A 157 -9.98 10.92 19.69
C LEU A 157 -8.90 12.01 19.66
N ASP A 158 -7.68 11.71 19.24
CA ASP A 158 -6.65 12.72 18.93
C ASP A 158 -6.71 13.19 17.47
N ILE A 159 -7.60 12.62 16.63
CA ILE A 159 -7.78 12.98 15.22
C ILE A 159 -8.75 14.18 15.11
N PRO A 160 -8.29 15.37 14.68
CA PRO A 160 -9.10 16.59 14.67
C PRO A 160 -10.43 16.47 13.93
N THR A 161 -10.43 15.87 12.74
CA THR A 161 -11.64 15.68 11.93
C THR A 161 -12.67 14.82 12.65
N PHE A 162 -12.23 13.74 13.30
CA PHE A 162 -13.12 12.86 14.05
C PHE A 162 -13.74 13.57 15.26
N ILE A 163 -12.92 14.31 16.03
CA ILE A 163 -13.41 15.12 17.15
C ILE A 163 -14.45 16.14 16.69
N ASN A 164 -14.15 16.88 15.62
CA ASN A 164 -15.03 17.94 15.13
C ASN A 164 -16.36 17.36 14.62
N TYR A 165 -16.32 16.21 13.96
CA TYR A 165 -17.51 15.48 13.55
C TYR A 165 -18.37 15.09 14.75
N LEU A 166 -17.79 14.50 15.80
CA LEU A 166 -18.54 14.13 17.01
C LEU A 166 -19.13 15.34 17.74
N LYS A 167 -18.36 16.44 17.81
CA LYS A 167 -18.84 17.73 18.35
C LYS A 167 -20.05 18.26 17.61
N GLU A 168 -20.04 18.17 16.28
CA GLU A 168 -21.18 18.58 15.47
C GLU A 168 -22.43 17.75 15.81
N LYS A 169 -22.29 16.42 15.91
CA LYS A 169 -23.43 15.52 16.20
C LYS A 169 -24.00 15.69 17.59
N ALA A 170 -23.17 16.00 18.57
CA ALA A 170 -23.66 16.27 19.92
C ALA A 170 -24.22 17.70 20.10
N SER A 171 -23.99 18.61 19.15
CA SER A 171 -24.17 20.06 19.38
C SER A 171 -25.61 20.53 19.64
N ASP A 172 -26.62 19.82 19.15
CA ASP A 172 -28.02 20.16 19.37
C ASP A 172 -28.57 19.63 20.71
N GLY A 173 -27.77 18.79 21.38
CA GLY A 173 -28.02 18.19 22.68
C GLY A 173 -28.82 16.89 22.65
N LYS A 174 -28.96 16.23 21.49
CA LYS A 174 -29.60 14.91 21.37
C LYS A 174 -28.83 14.05 20.36
N ILE A 175 -28.92 12.72 20.49
CA ILE A 175 -28.36 11.80 19.48
C ILE A 175 -29.49 10.97 18.85
N THR A 176 -29.66 11.09 17.54
CA THR A 176 -30.59 10.26 16.78
C THR A 176 -30.00 8.89 16.42
N ASP A 177 -30.86 7.95 16.02
CA ASP A 177 -30.43 6.65 15.49
C ASP A 177 -29.53 6.78 14.26
N GLU A 178 -29.83 7.72 13.37
CA GLU A 178 -29.03 7.97 12.17
C GLU A 178 -27.67 8.55 12.52
N GLU A 179 -27.60 9.51 13.43
CA GLU A 179 -26.33 10.11 13.87
C GLU A 179 -25.45 9.11 14.59
N LEU A 180 -26.03 8.27 15.46
CA LEU A 180 -25.28 7.20 16.12
C LEU A 180 -24.75 6.18 15.10
N LYS A 181 -25.59 5.79 14.12
CA LYS A 181 -25.18 4.88 13.03
C LYS A 181 -24.04 5.48 12.20
N HIS A 182 -24.16 6.74 11.78
CA HIS A 182 -23.14 7.41 11.00
C HIS A 182 -21.85 7.63 11.80
N SER A 183 -21.96 7.95 13.09
CA SER A 183 -20.80 8.07 14.00
C SER A 183 -20.09 6.73 14.16
N ASN A 184 -20.82 5.63 14.26
CA ASN A 184 -20.25 4.29 14.35
C ASN A 184 -19.59 3.86 13.02
N ASN A 185 -20.19 4.18 11.87
CA ASN A 185 -19.57 3.95 10.56
C ASN A 185 -18.28 4.76 10.41
N PHE A 186 -18.33 6.06 10.73
CA PHE A 186 -17.18 6.93 10.63
C PHE A 186 -16.07 6.52 11.61
N SER A 187 -16.42 6.13 12.84
CA SER A 187 -15.45 5.58 13.79
C SER A 187 -14.76 4.33 13.24
N GLN A 188 -15.50 3.41 12.60
CA GLN A 188 -14.90 2.23 11.97
C GLN A 188 -13.92 2.61 10.86
N LEU A 189 -14.28 3.58 10.00
CA LEU A 189 -13.37 4.12 8.99
C LEU A 189 -12.10 4.69 9.63
N VAL A 190 -12.22 5.62 10.58
CA VAL A 190 -11.06 6.29 11.20
C VAL A 190 -10.17 5.30 11.96
N ASN A 191 -10.75 4.30 12.63
CA ASN A 191 -9.99 3.22 13.23
C ASN A 191 -9.20 2.40 12.20
N GLY A 192 -9.85 2.02 11.09
CA GLY A 192 -9.17 1.30 10.02
C GLY A 192 -8.04 2.13 9.38
N LEU A 193 -8.27 3.43 9.16
CA LEU A 193 -7.24 4.35 8.68
C LEU A 193 -6.05 4.42 9.64
N TYR A 194 -6.33 4.49 10.94
CA TYR A 194 -5.31 4.46 11.98
C TYR A 194 -4.49 3.17 11.90
N ASP A 195 -5.16 2.01 11.83
CA ASP A 195 -4.50 0.71 11.84
C ASP A 195 -3.61 0.53 10.60
N VAL A 196 -4.10 0.84 9.39
CA VAL A 196 -3.32 0.75 8.14
C VAL A 196 -2.08 1.65 8.17
N ILE A 197 -2.24 2.91 8.59
CA ILE A 197 -1.16 3.90 8.58
C ILE A 197 -0.07 3.54 9.61
N TYR A 198 -0.45 3.08 10.80
CA TYR A 198 0.51 2.67 11.82
C TYR A 198 1.14 1.29 11.55
N GLU A 199 0.39 0.33 10.99
CA GLU A 199 0.93 -0.97 10.58
C GLU A 199 2.01 -0.80 9.50
N LYS A 200 1.73 -0.01 8.47
CA LYS A 200 2.68 0.23 7.38
C LYS A 200 3.96 0.90 7.88
N LYS A 201 3.83 1.84 8.83
CA LYS A 201 4.98 2.45 9.51
C LYS A 201 5.82 1.38 10.23
N SER A 202 5.18 0.52 11.02
CA SER A 202 5.83 -0.57 11.76
C SER A 202 6.55 -1.56 10.83
N PHE A 203 5.91 -1.93 9.71
CA PHE A 203 6.49 -2.81 8.70
C PHE A 203 7.84 -2.28 8.19
N TYR A 204 7.92 -1.01 7.81
CA TYR A 204 9.17 -0.40 7.33
C TYR A 204 10.24 -0.30 8.43
N GLU A 205 9.87 0.04 9.66
CA GLU A 205 10.78 0.07 10.81
C GLU A 205 11.40 -1.32 11.07
N ASN A 206 10.59 -2.38 10.97
CA ASN A 206 11.06 -3.75 11.12
C ASN A 206 12.06 -4.16 10.04
N ILE A 207 11.80 -3.80 8.77
CA ILE A 207 12.76 -4.10 7.69
C ILE A 207 14.07 -3.37 7.92
N LEU A 208 14.04 -2.07 8.25
CA LEU A 208 15.26 -1.29 8.53
C LEU A 208 16.10 -1.87 9.66
N ASN A 209 15.46 -2.47 10.67
CA ASN A 209 16.12 -3.06 11.83
C ASN A 209 16.61 -4.50 11.60
N SER A 210 16.15 -5.16 10.54
CA SER A 210 16.48 -6.56 10.24
C SER A 210 17.73 -6.69 9.36
N LYS A 211 18.56 -7.71 9.62
CA LYS A 211 19.75 -8.05 8.82
C LYS A 211 19.49 -9.15 7.76
N THR A 212 18.25 -9.59 7.62
CA THR A 212 17.86 -10.84 6.92
C THR A 212 17.22 -10.63 5.55
N TYR A 213 16.93 -9.40 5.14
CA TYR A 213 16.41 -9.12 3.79
C TYR A 213 17.52 -8.54 2.91
N GLU A 214 17.94 -9.32 1.91
CA GLU A 214 18.69 -8.80 0.77
C GLU A 214 17.67 -8.30 -0.27
N VAL A 215 17.27 -7.04 -0.17
CA VAL A 215 16.56 -6.38 -1.28
C VAL A 215 17.61 -6.02 -2.32
N GLY A 216 17.60 -6.76 -3.43
CA GLY A 216 18.74 -6.82 -4.32
C GLY A 216 18.96 -5.55 -5.13
N PHE A 217 19.78 -4.60 -4.66
CA PHE A 217 20.34 -3.56 -5.53
C PHE A 217 21.71 -3.00 -5.10
N GLU A 218 22.62 -2.97 -6.08
CA GLU A 218 23.78 -2.07 -6.15
C GLU A 218 23.32 -0.76 -6.81
N THR A 219 23.19 0.31 -6.02
CA THR A 219 23.44 1.76 -6.32
C THR A 219 22.64 2.70 -5.44
N ARG A 220 21.45 2.31 -4.94
CA ARG A 220 20.76 2.96 -3.82
C ARG A 220 20.69 1.96 -2.66
N PRO A 221 21.36 2.20 -1.52
CA PRO A 221 21.29 1.29 -0.38
C PRO A 221 19.83 1.04 0.00
N LEU A 222 19.43 -0.22 0.20
CA LEU A 222 18.09 -0.63 0.63
C LEU A 222 17.51 0.30 1.71
N TYR A 223 18.35 0.62 2.68
CA TYR A 223 18.07 1.57 3.75
C TYR A 223 17.51 2.93 3.26
N GLN A 224 18.12 3.53 2.24
CA GLN A 224 17.67 4.81 1.67
C GLN A 224 16.32 4.69 0.95
N TYR A 225 16.05 3.55 0.30
CA TYR A 225 14.75 3.31 -0.34
C TYR A 225 13.65 3.18 0.72
N ILE A 226 13.84 2.35 1.74
CA ILE A 226 12.83 2.18 2.80
C ILE A 226 12.59 3.47 3.58
N LEU A 227 13.64 4.24 3.87
CA LEU A 227 13.49 5.56 4.50
C LEU A 227 12.61 6.50 3.66
N SER A 228 12.71 6.45 2.33
CA SER A 228 11.85 7.26 1.45
C SER A 228 10.38 6.84 1.48
N LEU A 229 10.10 5.60 1.90
CA LEU A 229 8.75 5.07 2.02
C LEU A 229 8.10 5.32 3.40
N GLN A 230 8.89 5.71 4.42
CA GLN A 230 8.36 5.96 5.76
C GLN A 230 7.29 7.07 5.78
N ILE A 231 6.36 6.92 6.71
CA ILE A 231 5.26 7.86 6.96
C ILE A 231 5.75 8.87 8.00
N SER A 232 5.94 10.12 7.59
CA SER A 232 6.56 11.14 8.44
C SER A 232 5.54 11.82 9.36
N HIS A 233 4.26 11.88 8.96
CA HIS A 233 3.23 12.59 9.71
C HIS A 233 1.95 11.76 9.90
N PRO A 234 1.99 10.61 10.60
CA PRO A 234 0.87 9.66 10.65
C PRO A 234 -0.45 10.27 11.10
N ILE A 235 -0.47 11.08 12.18
CA ILE A 235 -1.69 11.74 12.66
C ILE A 235 -2.27 12.69 11.62
N LYS A 236 -1.42 13.49 10.96
CA LYS A 236 -1.86 14.42 9.91
C LYS A 236 -2.41 13.67 8.69
N THR A 237 -1.79 12.54 8.36
CA THR A 237 -2.23 11.66 7.28
C THR A 237 -3.58 11.02 7.60
N ILE A 238 -3.80 10.55 8.83
CA ILE A 238 -5.09 10.02 9.29
C ILE A 238 -6.15 11.12 9.29
N ASP A 239 -5.82 12.32 9.76
CA ASP A 239 -6.76 13.45 9.79
C ASP A 239 -7.24 13.84 8.40
N TYR A 240 -6.31 14.03 7.46
CA TYR A 240 -6.64 14.26 6.04
C TYR A 240 -7.47 13.12 5.45
N SER A 241 -7.10 11.87 5.73
CA SER A 241 -7.81 10.68 5.23
C SER A 241 -9.23 10.59 5.79
N SER A 242 -9.43 11.03 7.04
CA SER A 242 -10.73 11.08 7.69
C SER A 242 -11.63 12.13 7.04
N ASP A 243 -11.10 13.32 6.76
CA ASP A 243 -11.82 14.39 6.02
C ASP A 243 -12.21 13.92 4.62
N LEU A 244 -11.27 13.27 3.92
CA LEU A 244 -11.54 12.69 2.61
C LEU A 244 -12.65 11.63 2.68
N GLY A 245 -12.63 10.77 3.72
CA GLY A 245 -13.68 9.80 3.99
C GLY A 245 -15.08 10.42 4.16
N LEU A 246 -15.17 11.53 4.89
CA LEU A 246 -16.42 12.29 5.05
C LEU A 246 -16.88 12.89 3.72
N ARG A 247 -15.97 13.52 2.98
CA ARG A 247 -16.27 14.10 1.66
C ARG A 247 -16.76 13.04 0.66
N LEU A 248 -16.27 11.81 0.80
CA LEU A 248 -16.70 10.64 0.01
C LEU A 248 -18.01 10.00 0.52
N GLY A 249 -18.51 10.40 1.70
CA GLY A 249 -19.78 9.94 2.27
C GLY A 249 -19.70 8.64 3.07
N PHE A 250 -18.51 8.24 3.54
CA PHE A 250 -18.31 7.00 4.29
C PHE A 250 -18.68 7.08 5.78
N ASP A 251 -19.28 8.20 6.21
CA ASP A 251 -20.13 8.26 7.40
C ASP A 251 -21.49 7.57 7.15
N LYS A 252 -22.06 7.75 5.96
CA LYS A 252 -23.39 7.23 5.58
C LYS A 252 -23.33 5.81 5.06
N GLU A 253 -22.29 5.49 4.30
CA GLU A 253 -22.03 4.15 3.75
C GLU A 253 -20.84 3.51 4.47
N LEU A 254 -20.96 2.24 4.86
CA LEU A 254 -19.87 1.56 5.56
C LEU A 254 -18.70 1.30 4.59
N ALA A 255 -17.52 1.82 4.93
CA ALA A 255 -16.30 1.56 4.17
C ALA A 255 -15.85 0.09 4.33
N LYS A 256 -15.62 -0.60 3.21
CA LYS A 256 -14.93 -1.90 3.21
C LYS A 256 -13.43 -1.74 3.46
N ASN A 257 -12.74 -2.80 3.86
CA ASN A 257 -11.29 -2.79 4.11
C ASN A 257 -10.49 -2.24 2.92
N ALA A 258 -10.73 -2.70 1.69
CA ALA A 258 -10.12 -2.12 0.49
C ALA A 258 -10.35 -0.61 0.32
N THR A 259 -11.52 -0.12 0.73
CA THR A 259 -11.85 1.30 0.66
C THR A 259 -11.10 2.10 1.72
N ILE A 260 -10.97 1.55 2.92
CA ILE A 260 -10.13 2.10 3.99
C ILE A 260 -8.67 2.16 3.53
N ASP A 261 -8.15 1.07 2.94
CA ASP A 261 -6.80 1.02 2.37
C ASP A 261 -6.59 2.08 1.28
N ALA A 262 -7.53 2.20 0.35
CA ALA A 262 -7.48 3.21 -0.71
C ALA A 262 -7.40 4.64 -0.15
N ILE A 263 -8.25 4.96 0.83
CA ILE A 263 -8.27 6.29 1.45
C ILE A 263 -6.99 6.53 2.24
N ALA A 264 -6.53 5.56 3.04
CA ALA A 264 -5.30 5.66 3.82
C ALA A 264 -4.07 5.87 2.92
N TYR A 265 -3.91 5.04 1.88
CA TYR A 265 -2.79 5.14 0.95
C TYR A 265 -2.85 6.43 0.14
N TYR A 266 -4.04 6.85 -0.32
CA TYR A 266 -4.19 8.14 -1.00
C TYR A 266 -3.84 9.31 -0.06
N GLY A 267 -4.18 9.22 1.23
CA GLY A 267 -3.73 10.14 2.26
C GLY A 267 -2.22 10.24 2.36
N ILE A 268 -1.51 9.11 2.38
CA ILE A 268 -0.04 9.06 2.35
C ILE A 268 0.49 9.78 1.09
N ALA A 269 -0.15 9.57 -0.06
CA ALA A 269 0.23 10.19 -1.31
C ALA A 269 0.16 11.73 -1.25
N VAL A 270 -0.94 12.28 -0.74
CA VAL A 270 -1.16 13.73 -0.70
C VAL A 270 -0.35 14.38 0.43
N VAL A 271 -0.37 13.78 1.63
CA VAL A 271 0.24 14.39 2.82
C VAL A 271 1.75 14.19 2.86
N ASP A 272 2.23 12.97 2.65
CA ASP A 272 3.67 12.64 2.77
C ASP A 272 4.40 12.74 1.43
N ARG A 273 3.81 12.26 0.32
CA ARG A 273 4.44 12.34 -1.03
C ARG A 273 4.20 13.66 -1.77
N LYS A 274 3.35 14.55 -1.23
CA LYS A 274 3.02 15.85 -1.81
C LYS A 274 2.44 15.76 -3.23
N LEU A 275 1.78 14.65 -3.54
CA LEU A 275 1.08 14.50 -4.81
C LEU A 275 -0.23 15.30 -4.77
N PRO A 276 -0.66 15.90 -5.90
CA PRO A 276 -1.83 16.75 -5.91
C PRO A 276 -3.11 15.93 -5.72
N GLU A 277 -4.00 16.39 -4.84
CA GLU A 277 -5.34 15.81 -4.69
C GLU A 277 -6.16 15.99 -5.97
N ASN A 278 -6.89 14.95 -6.35
CA ASN A 278 -7.98 15.03 -7.31
C ASN A 278 -9.16 14.19 -6.81
N PHE A 279 -10.20 14.88 -6.34
CA PHE A 279 -11.37 14.25 -5.73
C PHE A 279 -12.10 13.29 -6.68
N ASP A 280 -12.19 13.59 -7.97
CA ASP A 280 -12.88 12.73 -8.94
C ASP A 280 -12.13 11.42 -9.17
N GLU A 281 -10.79 11.46 -9.16
CA GLU A 281 -9.93 10.28 -9.31
C GLU A 281 -10.12 9.33 -8.11
N ILE A 282 -10.02 9.84 -6.89
CA ILE A 282 -10.19 9.02 -5.67
C ILE A 282 -11.65 8.60 -5.43
N SER A 283 -12.63 9.41 -5.84
CA SER A 283 -14.04 9.01 -5.81
C SER A 283 -14.31 7.82 -6.72
N LEU A 284 -13.70 7.77 -7.91
CA LEU A 284 -13.81 6.62 -8.80
C LEU A 284 -13.13 5.38 -8.21
N LEU A 285 -11.92 5.53 -7.65
CA LEU A 285 -11.21 4.42 -7.00
C LEU A 285 -12.02 3.85 -5.83
N THR A 286 -12.59 4.70 -4.97
CA THR A 286 -13.34 4.23 -3.80
C THR A 286 -14.67 3.55 -4.16
N LYS A 287 -15.30 3.95 -5.27
CA LYS A 287 -16.42 3.17 -5.85
C LYS A 287 -15.97 1.79 -6.33
N ALA A 288 -14.79 1.71 -6.94
CA ALA A 288 -14.23 0.44 -7.39
C ALA A 288 -13.88 -0.49 -6.22
N THR A 289 -13.29 0.03 -5.14
CA THR A 289 -12.95 -0.76 -3.95
C THR A 289 -14.16 -1.22 -3.13
N GLN A 290 -15.34 -0.65 -3.39
CA GLN A 290 -16.59 -1.14 -2.81
C GLN A 290 -17.16 -2.36 -3.53
N ILE A 291 -16.61 -2.78 -4.68
CA ILE A 291 -17.05 -3.99 -5.39
C ILE A 291 -16.52 -5.23 -4.66
N ASP A 292 -17.42 -6.11 -4.23
CA ASP A 292 -17.09 -7.35 -3.55
C ASP A 292 -16.14 -8.22 -4.37
N ARG A 293 -15.27 -8.97 -3.67
CA ARG A 293 -14.24 -9.89 -4.23
C ARG A 293 -13.09 -9.21 -4.98
N TYR A 294 -13.31 -8.08 -5.63
CA TYR A 294 -12.32 -7.44 -6.51
C TYR A 294 -11.65 -6.21 -5.87
N GLY A 295 -12.32 -5.52 -4.95
CA GLY A 295 -11.79 -4.32 -4.30
C GLY A 295 -10.44 -4.56 -3.61
N ASP A 296 -10.30 -5.67 -2.88
CA ASP A 296 -9.06 -5.99 -2.16
C ASP A 296 -7.87 -6.19 -3.12
N LYS A 297 -8.10 -6.84 -4.27
CA LYS A 297 -7.08 -7.04 -5.31
C LYS A 297 -6.67 -5.73 -5.99
N LEU A 298 -7.57 -4.74 -6.04
CA LEU A 298 -7.30 -3.43 -6.66
C LEU A 298 -6.27 -2.61 -5.87
N VAL A 299 -6.23 -2.76 -4.55
CA VAL A 299 -5.34 -2.00 -3.65
C VAL A 299 -4.35 -2.90 -2.90
N ASP A 300 -4.10 -4.11 -3.40
CA ASP A 300 -3.06 -4.99 -2.86
C ASP A 300 -1.66 -4.50 -3.24
N PHE A 301 -1.09 -3.67 -2.36
CA PHE A 301 0.29 -3.21 -2.43
C PHE A 301 1.23 -3.98 -1.51
N SER A 302 0.89 -5.23 -1.18
CA SER A 302 1.80 -6.13 -0.48
C SER A 302 3.07 -6.40 -1.31
N PRO A 303 4.21 -6.76 -0.69
CA PRO A 303 5.43 -7.03 -1.43
C PRO A 303 5.30 -8.19 -2.43
N ILE A 304 6.02 -8.09 -3.56
CA ILE A 304 6.18 -9.18 -4.53
C ILE A 304 7.53 -9.85 -4.26
N ILE A 305 7.53 -11.14 -3.98
CA ILE A 305 8.70 -11.89 -3.52
C ILE A 305 9.19 -12.81 -4.64
N PHE A 306 10.37 -12.56 -5.18
CA PHE A 306 11.04 -13.41 -6.18
C PHE A 306 11.96 -14.40 -5.48
N SER A 307 11.60 -15.67 -5.51
CA SER A 307 12.39 -16.76 -4.94
C SER A 307 13.32 -17.35 -5.98
N SER A 308 14.59 -17.51 -5.63
CA SER A 308 15.53 -18.29 -6.43
C SER A 308 15.42 -19.79 -6.18
N VAL A 309 15.97 -20.57 -7.12
CA VAL A 309 16.08 -22.03 -6.98
C VAL A 309 17.01 -22.44 -5.84
N ASP A 310 17.99 -21.61 -5.47
CA ASP A 310 18.89 -21.86 -4.34
C ASP A 310 18.32 -21.43 -2.97
N GLY A 311 17.07 -20.96 -2.92
CA GLY A 311 16.35 -20.65 -1.69
C GLY A 311 16.51 -19.22 -1.15
N ASN A 312 17.13 -18.31 -1.92
CA ASN A 312 17.17 -16.88 -1.60
C ASN A 312 15.88 -16.16 -2.04
N HIS A 313 15.59 -15.03 -1.42
CA HIS A 313 14.41 -14.20 -1.73
C HIS A 313 14.82 -12.76 -2.06
N PHE A 314 14.27 -12.24 -3.15
CA PHE A 314 14.40 -10.85 -3.58
C PHE A 314 13.03 -10.21 -3.51
N VAL A 315 12.90 -9.06 -2.85
CA VAL A 315 11.58 -8.47 -2.55
C VAL A 315 11.42 -7.13 -3.24
N LEU A 316 10.35 -6.98 -4.02
CA LEU A 316 9.88 -5.70 -4.54
C LEU A 316 8.79 -5.16 -3.61
N ILE A 317 9.02 -3.97 -3.07
CA ILE A 317 8.09 -3.31 -2.13
C ILE A 317 7.50 -2.07 -2.81
N PRO A 318 6.20 -2.08 -3.17
CA PRO A 318 5.53 -0.92 -3.76
C PRO A 318 5.44 0.27 -2.80
N ASP A 319 5.51 1.50 -3.33
CA ASP A 319 5.11 2.70 -2.58
C ASP A 319 3.59 2.85 -2.63
N ALA A 320 2.88 2.16 -1.73
CA ALA A 320 1.42 2.12 -1.79
C ALA A 320 0.76 3.52 -1.87
N GLY A 321 1.37 4.56 -1.31
CA GLY A 321 0.86 5.93 -1.45
C GLY A 321 0.89 6.42 -2.89
N ARG A 322 2.09 6.49 -3.48
CA ARG A 322 2.27 6.91 -4.88
C ARG A 322 1.48 6.02 -5.83
N GLU A 323 1.48 4.70 -5.61
CA GLU A 323 0.85 3.74 -6.51
C GLU A 323 -0.67 3.82 -6.40
N THR A 324 -1.25 4.06 -5.22
CA THR A 324 -2.69 4.33 -5.08
C THR A 324 -3.10 5.60 -5.80
N TRP A 325 -2.29 6.68 -5.70
CA TRP A 325 -2.53 7.91 -6.44
C TRP A 325 -2.47 7.69 -7.95
N MET A 326 -1.46 6.96 -8.42
CA MET A 326 -1.34 6.59 -9.83
C MET A 326 -2.51 5.72 -10.29
N LEU A 327 -2.96 4.78 -9.46
CA LEU A 327 -4.09 3.92 -9.77
C LEU A 327 -5.40 4.70 -9.92
N ALA A 328 -5.70 5.60 -8.96
CA ALA A 328 -6.87 6.47 -9.03
C ALA A 328 -6.89 7.30 -10.33
N ARG A 329 -5.74 7.88 -10.68
CA ARG A 329 -5.57 8.63 -11.92
C ARG A 329 -5.71 7.77 -13.16
N HIS A 330 -5.14 6.56 -13.16
CA HIS A 330 -5.24 5.65 -14.29
C HIS A 330 -6.68 5.20 -14.53
N LEU A 331 -7.41 4.83 -13.48
CA LEU A 331 -8.85 4.51 -13.57
C LEU A 331 -9.63 5.66 -14.21
N LYS A 332 -9.34 6.91 -13.79
CA LYS A 332 -10.01 8.07 -14.35
C LYS A 332 -9.67 8.33 -15.81
N LEU A 333 -8.42 8.14 -16.20
CA LEU A 333 -8.00 8.26 -17.61
C LEU A 333 -8.63 7.17 -18.49
N ILE A 334 -8.78 5.95 -17.97
CA ILE A 334 -9.50 4.86 -18.63
C ILE A 334 -10.97 5.23 -18.80
N GLU A 335 -11.65 5.68 -17.74
CA GLU A 335 -13.04 6.15 -17.81
C GLU A 335 -13.20 7.28 -18.84
N ASN A 336 -12.31 8.27 -18.82
CA ASN A 336 -12.32 9.39 -19.76
C ASN A 336 -12.05 8.95 -21.22
N SER A 337 -11.40 7.80 -21.44
CA SER A 337 -11.22 7.23 -22.77
C SER A 337 -12.48 6.56 -23.33
N GLY A 338 -13.54 6.43 -22.52
CA GLY A 338 -14.81 5.82 -22.88
C GLY A 338 -14.99 4.38 -22.39
N PHE A 339 -14.00 3.82 -21.68
CA PHE A 339 -14.08 2.46 -21.14
C PHE A 339 -14.60 2.48 -19.70
N ASN A 340 -15.77 1.88 -19.48
CA ASN A 340 -16.38 1.85 -18.14
C ASN A 340 -15.75 0.75 -17.27
N ILE A 341 -14.64 1.08 -16.63
CA ILE A 341 -13.85 0.13 -15.85
C ILE A 341 -14.60 -0.46 -14.64
N LEU A 342 -15.59 0.25 -14.08
CA LEU A 342 -16.40 -0.27 -12.97
C LEU A 342 -17.30 -1.46 -13.38
N LYS A 343 -17.57 -1.64 -14.68
CA LYS A 343 -18.28 -2.81 -15.20
C LYS A 343 -17.37 -4.01 -15.46
N HIS A 344 -16.07 -3.84 -15.26
CA HIS A 344 -15.04 -4.85 -15.51
C HIS A 344 -14.14 -5.06 -14.28
N PRO A 345 -14.72 -5.36 -13.09
CA PRO A 345 -13.94 -5.53 -11.87
C PRO A 345 -12.97 -6.72 -11.92
N GLU A 346 -13.18 -7.68 -12.83
CA GLU A 346 -12.24 -8.76 -13.13
C GLU A 346 -10.86 -8.26 -13.59
N MET A 347 -10.75 -7.01 -14.05
CA MET A 347 -9.48 -6.41 -14.48
C MET A 347 -8.66 -5.80 -13.32
N PHE A 348 -9.22 -5.71 -12.11
CA PHE A 348 -8.65 -4.90 -11.04
C PHE A 348 -7.29 -5.38 -10.54
N GLU A 349 -7.09 -6.68 -10.44
CA GLU A 349 -5.79 -7.26 -10.04
C GLU A 349 -4.68 -6.88 -11.01
N ALA A 350 -4.94 -7.02 -12.31
CA ALA A 350 -3.97 -6.69 -13.33
C ALA A 350 -3.77 -5.17 -13.46
N LEU A 351 -4.80 -4.35 -13.24
CA LEU A 351 -4.65 -2.90 -13.16
C LEU A 351 -3.75 -2.48 -11.99
N ASN A 352 -3.91 -3.10 -10.83
CA ASN A 352 -3.04 -2.89 -9.68
C ASN A 352 -1.59 -3.22 -10.03
N VAL A 353 -1.33 -4.45 -10.52
CA VAL A 353 0.03 -4.89 -10.84
C VAL A 353 0.63 -4.09 -11.99
N LYS A 354 -0.17 -3.65 -12.97
CA LYS A 354 0.26 -2.73 -14.02
C LYS A 354 0.79 -1.42 -13.45
N VAL A 355 0.10 -0.84 -12.47
CA VAL A 355 0.55 0.38 -11.80
C VAL A 355 1.84 0.13 -11.03
N ILE A 356 1.98 -1.00 -10.34
CA ILE A 356 3.21 -1.40 -9.64
C ILE A 356 4.38 -1.54 -10.64
N ALA A 357 4.18 -2.28 -11.73
CA ALA A 357 5.20 -2.51 -12.76
C ALA A 357 5.61 -1.20 -13.44
N ASN A 358 4.66 -0.34 -13.79
CA ASN A 358 4.94 0.97 -14.36
C ASN A 358 5.66 1.88 -13.38
N ALA A 359 5.25 1.92 -12.11
CA ALA A 359 5.92 2.71 -11.08
C ALA A 359 7.38 2.24 -10.88
N HIS A 360 7.59 0.92 -10.82
CA HIS A 360 8.92 0.34 -10.74
C HIS A 360 9.79 0.70 -11.95
N SER A 361 9.32 0.42 -13.17
CA SER A 361 10.05 0.69 -14.41
C SER A 361 10.37 2.18 -14.60
N ILE A 362 9.42 3.04 -14.22
CA ILE A 362 9.53 4.47 -14.43
C ILE A 362 10.41 5.11 -13.37
N PHE A 363 10.17 4.85 -12.08
CA PHE A 363 10.75 5.63 -10.98
C PHE A 363 11.80 4.89 -10.15
N ASP A 364 11.57 3.61 -9.84
CA ASP A 364 12.31 2.93 -8.76
C ASP A 364 13.46 2.06 -9.25
N ALA A 365 13.35 1.53 -10.46
CA ALA A 365 14.38 0.70 -11.06
C ALA A 365 15.69 1.51 -11.17
N PRO A 366 16.81 1.04 -10.58
CA PRO A 366 18.03 1.86 -10.50
C PRO A 366 18.64 2.25 -11.85
N TYR A 367 18.41 1.44 -12.87
CA TYR A 367 18.77 1.75 -14.26
C TYR A 367 17.54 1.88 -15.16
N GLY A 368 16.37 2.16 -14.57
CA GLY A 368 15.10 2.30 -15.28
C GLY A 368 14.98 3.59 -16.08
N ILE A 369 13.73 3.95 -16.42
CA ILE A 369 13.44 5.10 -17.28
C ILE A 369 13.88 6.41 -16.62
N ASN A 370 13.61 6.63 -15.33
CA ASN A 370 14.02 7.85 -14.63
C ASN A 370 15.55 8.01 -14.59
N TYR A 371 16.30 6.90 -14.44
CA TYR A 371 17.76 6.94 -14.54
C TYR A 371 18.20 7.40 -15.94
N ALA A 372 17.62 6.80 -16.99
CA ALA A 372 17.89 7.20 -18.36
C ALA A 372 17.56 8.68 -18.63
N GLU A 373 16.45 9.18 -18.08
CA GLU A 373 16.03 10.57 -18.21
C GLU A 373 16.96 11.55 -17.48
N GLN A 374 17.40 11.20 -16.26
CA GLN A 374 18.36 12.01 -15.53
C GLN A 374 19.70 12.09 -16.26
N PHE A 375 20.07 11.00 -16.92
CA PHE A 375 21.36 10.89 -17.58
C PHE A 375 21.38 11.51 -18.98
N ILE A 376 20.33 11.32 -19.77
CA ILE A 376 20.25 11.76 -21.17
C ILE A 376 19.68 13.17 -21.28
N ASN A 377 18.68 13.49 -20.46
CA ASN A 377 17.90 14.73 -20.56
C ASN A 377 18.06 15.64 -19.34
N GLU A 378 18.98 15.30 -18.41
CA GLU A 378 19.25 16.06 -17.19
C GLU A 378 17.99 16.38 -16.36
N ARG A 379 17.01 15.47 -16.36
CA ARG A 379 15.73 15.66 -15.67
C ARG A 379 15.32 14.44 -14.85
N ALA A 380 14.83 14.68 -13.64
CA ALA A 380 14.16 13.66 -12.86
C ALA A 380 12.68 13.56 -13.24
N LEU A 381 12.17 12.34 -13.34
CA LEU A 381 10.76 12.07 -13.55
C LEU A 381 9.98 12.11 -12.23
N GLU A 382 8.80 12.71 -12.30
CA GLU A 382 7.81 12.70 -11.24
C GLU A 382 6.48 12.13 -11.76
N PRO A 383 5.64 11.52 -10.89
CA PRO A 383 4.31 11.02 -11.28
C PRO A 383 3.39 12.07 -11.89
N THR A 384 3.63 13.36 -11.64
CA THR A 384 2.87 14.48 -12.18
C THR A 384 3.25 14.85 -13.62
N ASN A 385 4.39 14.36 -14.13
CA ASN A 385 4.87 14.71 -15.46
C ASN A 385 3.94 14.14 -16.55
N LYS A 386 3.54 14.99 -17.52
CA LYS A 386 2.63 14.60 -18.61
C LYS A 386 3.10 13.40 -19.42
N GLY A 387 4.41 13.30 -19.69
CA GLY A 387 5.00 12.22 -20.49
C GLY A 387 4.81 10.82 -19.85
N VAL A 388 4.77 10.75 -18.52
CA VAL A 388 4.49 9.50 -17.78
C VAL A 388 3.10 8.97 -18.14
N TRP A 389 2.09 9.84 -18.11
CA TRP A 389 0.70 9.44 -18.40
C TRP A 389 0.45 9.18 -19.88
N VAL A 390 1.17 9.83 -20.79
CA VAL A 390 1.15 9.48 -22.21
C VAL A 390 1.67 8.05 -22.41
N LEU A 391 2.77 7.69 -21.74
CA LEU A 391 3.35 6.35 -21.82
C LEU A 391 2.42 5.28 -21.21
N ILE A 392 1.88 5.52 -20.01
CA ILE A 392 0.95 4.61 -19.34
C ILE A 392 -0.32 4.39 -20.19
N MET A 393 -0.89 5.45 -20.76
CA MET A 393 -2.07 5.32 -21.62
C MET A 393 -1.76 4.67 -22.97
N LEU A 394 -0.56 4.85 -23.52
CA LEU A 394 -0.11 4.10 -24.70
C LEU A 394 -0.04 2.60 -24.39
N GLN A 395 0.53 2.22 -23.25
CA GLN A 395 0.56 0.83 -22.80
C GLN A 395 -0.84 0.27 -22.57
N TRP A 396 -1.74 1.04 -21.93
CA TRP A 396 -3.16 0.67 -21.81
C TRP A 396 -3.80 0.44 -23.17
N ASN A 397 -3.57 1.34 -24.12
CA ASN A 397 -4.14 1.21 -25.45
C ASN A 397 -3.63 -0.05 -26.17
N LEU A 398 -2.34 -0.36 -26.05
CA LEU A 398 -1.76 -1.56 -26.66
C LEU A 398 -2.27 -2.83 -25.99
N TYR A 399 -2.02 -3.00 -24.69
CA TYR A 399 -2.24 -4.26 -23.98
C TYR A 399 -3.67 -4.48 -23.53
N SER A 400 -4.50 -3.43 -23.48
CA SER A 400 -5.85 -3.53 -22.90
C SER A 400 -6.95 -3.16 -23.87
N ASN A 401 -6.82 -2.04 -24.58
CA ASN A 401 -7.90 -1.56 -25.46
C ASN A 401 -7.85 -2.20 -26.87
N LYS A 402 -6.66 -2.27 -27.48
CA LYS A 402 -6.46 -2.77 -28.85
C LYS A 402 -6.19 -4.27 -28.89
N ALA A 403 -5.51 -4.82 -27.88
CA ALA A 403 -5.32 -6.26 -27.79
C ALA A 403 -6.71 -6.95 -27.79
N PRO A 404 -6.89 -8.12 -28.45
CA PRO A 404 -8.21 -8.75 -28.74
C PRO A 404 -9.09 -9.15 -27.54
N GLN A 405 -8.72 -8.74 -26.34
CA GLN A 405 -9.18 -9.28 -25.07
C GLN A 405 -10.51 -8.70 -24.59
N LEU A 406 -10.96 -7.56 -25.13
CA LEU A 406 -12.17 -6.83 -24.71
C LEU A 406 -13.28 -6.79 -25.77
N GLY A 407 -13.54 -7.92 -26.45
CA GLY A 407 -14.71 -8.05 -27.33
C GLY A 407 -14.55 -7.45 -28.74
N GLY A 408 -13.31 -7.27 -29.21
CA GLY A 408 -13.05 -7.13 -30.64
C GLY A 408 -13.40 -8.45 -31.33
N GLU A 409 -14.33 -8.42 -32.29
CA GLU A 409 -14.55 -9.55 -33.19
C GLU A 409 -13.28 -9.73 -34.05
N ASP A 410 -12.30 -10.47 -33.53
CA ASP A 410 -11.42 -11.40 -34.25
C ASP A 410 -10.43 -12.08 -33.28
N LYS A 411 -10.44 -13.42 -33.31
CA LYS A 411 -9.97 -14.35 -32.27
C LYS A 411 -8.50 -14.78 -32.41
N LEU A 412 -7.54 -13.87 -32.53
CA LEU A 412 -6.18 -14.28 -32.87
C LEU A 412 -5.18 -13.98 -31.73
N TYR A 413 -5.21 -14.91 -30.77
CA TYR A 413 -4.09 -15.45 -29.99
C TYR A 413 -3.49 -14.67 -28.79
N ASN A 414 -4.02 -14.99 -27.61
CA ASN A 414 -3.40 -15.80 -26.55
C ASN A 414 -4.44 -15.83 -25.43
N ARG A 415 -5.09 -16.99 -25.27
CA ARG A 415 -6.15 -17.17 -24.26
C ARG A 415 -5.60 -17.71 -22.95
N ASP A 416 -4.33 -18.09 -22.91
CA ASP A 416 -3.73 -18.79 -21.77
C ASP A 416 -3.14 -17.86 -20.72
N PHE A 417 -3.00 -16.57 -21.01
CA PHE A 417 -2.72 -15.55 -19.99
C PHE A 417 -3.76 -14.42 -20.02
N PRO A 418 -4.94 -14.65 -19.43
CA PRO A 418 -6.06 -13.73 -19.44
C PRO A 418 -5.86 -12.62 -18.40
N TRP A 419 -4.85 -11.75 -18.59
CA TRP A 419 -4.54 -10.69 -17.63
C TRP A 419 -5.77 -9.81 -17.31
N TYR A 420 -6.72 -9.67 -18.24
CA TYR A 420 -7.94 -8.89 -18.07
C TYR A 420 -8.99 -9.56 -17.17
N ASP A 421 -8.84 -10.84 -16.82
CA ASP A 421 -9.82 -11.61 -16.07
C ASP A 421 -9.14 -12.35 -14.91
N SER A 422 -9.17 -11.72 -13.73
CA SER A 422 -8.57 -12.24 -12.51
C SER A 422 -9.10 -13.61 -12.11
N ASP A 423 -10.35 -13.92 -12.45
CA ASP A 423 -10.96 -15.21 -12.08
C ASP A 423 -10.33 -16.35 -12.88
N LYS A 424 -10.02 -16.10 -14.16
CA LYS A 424 -9.26 -17.05 -14.97
C LYS A 424 -7.79 -17.10 -14.56
N LEU A 425 -7.19 -15.97 -14.19
CA LEU A 425 -5.82 -15.98 -13.70
C LEU A 425 -5.68 -16.78 -12.40
N ASP A 426 -6.65 -16.71 -11.49
CA ASP A 426 -6.66 -17.50 -10.25
C ASP A 426 -6.63 -19.02 -10.55
N LEU A 427 -7.22 -19.46 -11.66
CA LEU A 427 -7.18 -20.86 -12.10
C LEU A 427 -5.84 -21.26 -12.72
N LEU A 428 -5.20 -20.35 -13.44
CA LEU A 428 -3.94 -20.59 -14.17
C LEU A 428 -2.70 -20.41 -13.28
N TYR A 429 -2.80 -19.55 -12.27
CA TYR A 429 -1.77 -19.21 -11.31
C TYR A 429 -2.42 -19.11 -9.93
N GLN A 430 -2.48 -20.22 -9.20
CA GLN A 430 -3.20 -20.30 -7.93
C GLN A 430 -2.48 -19.54 -6.82
N ASP A 431 -1.14 -19.60 -6.82
CA ASP A 431 -0.32 -18.81 -5.91
C ASP A 431 -0.37 -17.32 -6.29
N ALA A 432 -0.85 -16.49 -5.36
CA ALA A 432 -1.04 -15.06 -5.61
C ALA A 432 0.28 -14.34 -5.91
N ASN A 433 1.39 -14.76 -5.28
CA ASN A 433 2.68 -14.14 -5.52
C ASN A 433 3.21 -14.49 -6.93
N ASN A 434 3.14 -15.75 -7.36
CA ASN A 434 3.50 -16.18 -8.72
C ASN A 434 2.66 -15.45 -9.78
N ARG A 435 1.35 -15.31 -9.55
CA ARG A 435 0.45 -14.59 -10.44
C ARG A 435 0.82 -13.11 -10.54
N ARG A 436 1.12 -12.45 -9.41
CA ARG A 436 1.57 -11.04 -9.39
C ARG A 436 2.94 -10.87 -10.04
N GLN A 437 3.86 -11.82 -9.91
CA GLN A 437 5.12 -11.81 -10.65
C GLN A 437 4.89 -11.93 -12.17
N ALA A 438 3.99 -12.81 -12.62
CA ALA A 438 3.65 -12.97 -14.03
C ALA A 438 3.04 -11.67 -14.58
N LEU A 439 2.05 -11.09 -13.90
CA LEU A 439 1.47 -9.80 -14.26
C LEU A 439 2.52 -8.67 -14.26
N PHE A 440 3.48 -8.70 -13.33
CA PHE A 440 4.57 -7.74 -13.29
C PHE A 440 5.46 -7.86 -14.54
N PHE A 441 5.88 -9.08 -14.91
CA PHE A 441 6.65 -9.33 -16.14
C PHE A 441 5.85 -9.06 -17.42
N PHE A 442 4.53 -9.01 -17.31
CA PHE A 442 3.66 -8.63 -18.41
C PHE A 442 3.59 -7.10 -18.61
N PHE A 443 3.67 -6.31 -17.54
CA PHE A 443 3.45 -4.86 -17.60
C PHE A 443 4.69 -3.99 -17.39
N PHE A 444 5.86 -4.56 -17.11
CA PHE A 444 7.06 -3.73 -17.01
C PHE A 444 7.35 -3.02 -18.34
N LEU A 445 7.91 -1.82 -18.23
CA LEU A 445 8.34 -1.01 -19.36
C LEU A 445 9.86 -1.10 -19.50
N ASP A 446 10.31 -1.31 -20.74
CA ASP A 446 11.72 -1.22 -21.09
C ASP A 446 12.17 0.25 -21.05
N ASN A 447 13.37 0.49 -20.51
CA ASN A 447 13.97 1.82 -20.42
C ASN A 447 14.67 2.27 -21.70
N ALA A 448 14.95 1.35 -22.62
CA ALA A 448 15.48 1.63 -23.94
C ALA A 448 14.98 0.64 -24.99
N THR A 449 15.02 1.05 -26.25
CA THR A 449 14.75 0.19 -27.39
C THR A 449 15.66 0.55 -28.56
N PHE A 450 15.86 -0.39 -29.47
CA PHE A 450 16.43 -0.08 -30.78
C PHE A 450 15.32 0.45 -31.68
N ASP A 451 15.43 1.72 -32.09
CA ASP A 451 14.53 2.32 -33.05
C ASP A 451 14.85 1.76 -34.44
N MET A 452 13.98 0.90 -34.94
CA MET A 452 14.16 0.17 -36.20
C MET A 452 14.14 1.10 -37.42
N GLU A 453 13.35 2.18 -37.37
CA GLU A 453 13.29 3.15 -38.48
C GLU A 453 14.50 4.10 -38.46
N GLN A 454 14.95 4.53 -37.28
CA GLN A 454 16.07 5.45 -37.14
C GLN A 454 17.44 4.75 -37.11
N GLY A 455 17.47 3.43 -36.96
CA GLY A 455 18.69 2.63 -36.93
C GLY A 455 19.61 2.93 -35.74
N LYS A 456 19.05 3.35 -34.60
CA LYS A 456 19.79 3.74 -33.38
C LYS A 456 19.05 3.34 -32.10
N VAL A 457 19.79 3.22 -31.01
CA VAL A 457 19.19 3.02 -29.69
C VAL A 457 18.61 4.33 -29.15
N VAL A 458 17.41 4.26 -28.58
CA VAL A 458 16.70 5.35 -27.90
C VAL A 458 16.33 4.90 -26.50
N ALA A 459 16.41 5.81 -25.52
CA ALA A 459 16.22 5.50 -24.10
C ALA A 459 15.39 6.57 -23.38
N GLY A 460 15.01 6.29 -22.13
CA GLY A 460 14.10 7.14 -21.35
C GLY A 460 12.64 6.95 -21.78
N LEU A 461 11.82 7.98 -21.58
CA LEU A 461 10.40 7.96 -21.96
C LEU A 461 10.22 7.75 -23.47
N GLU A 462 11.10 8.33 -24.29
CA GLU A 462 11.02 8.14 -25.74
C GLU A 462 11.36 6.70 -26.13
N GLY A 463 12.37 6.09 -25.50
CA GLY A 463 12.69 4.69 -25.71
C GLY A 463 11.54 3.75 -25.33
N ALA A 464 10.97 3.93 -24.14
CA ALA A 464 9.83 3.14 -23.67
C ALA A 464 8.60 3.29 -24.59
N LYS A 465 8.31 4.52 -25.02
CA LYS A 465 7.22 4.82 -25.96
C LYS A 465 7.45 4.16 -27.31
N ARG A 466 8.67 4.25 -27.84
CA ARG A 466 9.03 3.65 -29.13
C ARG A 466 8.93 2.12 -29.09
N ALA A 467 9.30 1.51 -27.97
CA ALA A 467 9.18 0.07 -27.76
C ALA A 467 7.72 -0.40 -27.93
N LEU A 468 6.77 0.31 -27.31
CA LEU A 468 5.34 -0.02 -27.41
C LEU A 468 4.78 0.20 -28.82
N ILE A 469 5.18 1.27 -29.52
CA ILE A 469 4.75 1.52 -30.91
C ILE A 469 5.23 0.41 -31.83
N GLN A 470 6.52 0.05 -31.74
CA GLN A 470 7.07 -1.05 -32.53
C GLN A 470 6.41 -2.38 -32.17
N ALA A 471 6.12 -2.64 -30.89
CA ALA A 471 5.40 -3.84 -30.48
C ALA A 471 4.02 -3.96 -31.15
N GLU A 472 3.28 -2.86 -31.27
CA GLU A 472 1.99 -2.82 -31.96
C GLU A 472 2.14 -3.15 -33.46
N GLU A 473 3.10 -2.50 -34.14
CA GLU A 473 3.35 -2.72 -35.56
C GLU A 473 3.71 -4.18 -35.85
N HIS A 474 4.59 -4.75 -35.03
CA HIS A 474 5.04 -6.12 -35.18
C HIS A 474 3.96 -7.13 -34.78
N TYR A 475 3.17 -6.85 -33.74
CA TYR A 475 1.98 -7.63 -33.40
C TYR A 475 1.04 -7.76 -34.60
N ASN A 476 0.76 -6.66 -35.31
CA ASN A 476 -0.09 -6.68 -36.50
C ASN A 476 0.50 -7.53 -37.64
N ILE A 477 1.83 -7.45 -37.86
CA ILE A 477 2.50 -8.24 -38.89
C ILE A 477 2.46 -9.73 -38.55
N VAL A 478 2.90 -10.12 -37.36
CA VAL A 478 2.90 -11.51 -36.91
C VAL A 478 1.48 -12.07 -36.93
N SER A 479 0.48 -11.30 -36.46
CA SER A 479 -0.93 -11.71 -36.49
C SER A 479 -1.43 -11.96 -37.91
N SER A 480 -1.01 -11.16 -38.90
CA SER A 480 -1.39 -11.35 -40.31
C SER A 480 -0.76 -12.59 -40.95
N LEU A 481 0.31 -13.12 -40.37
CA LEU A 481 1.08 -14.25 -40.88
C LEU A 481 0.80 -15.56 -40.12
N TYR A 482 0.06 -15.53 -39.02
CA TYR A 482 -0.14 -16.72 -38.19
C TYR A 482 -1.49 -17.41 -38.51
N PRO A 483 -1.57 -18.75 -38.73
CA PRO A 483 -0.57 -19.82 -38.53
C PRO A 483 0.19 -20.34 -39.76
N ASP A 484 -0.25 -20.09 -41.00
CA ASP A 484 0.33 -20.71 -42.20
C ASP A 484 1.15 -19.75 -43.07
N GLY A 485 1.47 -18.56 -42.55
CA GLY A 485 2.26 -17.56 -43.27
C GLY A 485 3.67 -18.07 -43.51
N LYS A 486 3.96 -18.37 -44.78
CA LYS A 486 5.33 -18.62 -45.22
C LYS A 486 6.10 -17.31 -45.25
N VAL A 487 7.36 -17.38 -44.84
CA VAL A 487 8.30 -16.27 -44.84
C VAL A 487 9.35 -16.54 -45.91
N LYS A 488 9.76 -15.49 -46.62
CA LYS A 488 10.77 -15.61 -47.67
C LYS A 488 12.17 -15.72 -47.07
N HIS A 489 12.80 -16.86 -47.28
CA HIS A 489 14.20 -17.14 -46.98
C HIS A 489 15.11 -16.86 -48.21
N GLU A 490 16.34 -16.40 -47.97
CA GLU A 490 17.30 -16.02 -49.02
C GLU A 490 17.69 -17.20 -49.95
N ILE A 491 17.88 -18.39 -49.38
CA ILE A 491 18.28 -19.63 -50.08
C ILE A 491 17.08 -20.52 -50.49
N TRP A 492 16.18 -20.84 -49.57
CA TRP A 492 15.13 -21.85 -49.77
C TRP A 492 13.78 -21.30 -50.27
N GLY A 493 13.68 -20.00 -50.55
CA GLY A 493 12.42 -19.38 -50.99
C GLY A 493 11.40 -19.31 -49.86
N ASP A 494 10.13 -19.60 -50.12
CA ASP A 494 9.09 -19.52 -49.11
C ASP A 494 9.14 -20.73 -48.16
N VAL A 495 9.55 -20.50 -46.91
CA VAL A 495 9.62 -21.52 -45.86
C VAL A 495 8.56 -21.26 -44.78
N PRO A 496 8.12 -22.28 -44.04
CA PRO A 496 7.22 -22.07 -42.92
C PRO A 496 7.84 -21.19 -41.84
N ALA A 497 7.00 -20.39 -41.18
CA ALA A 497 7.29 -19.59 -40.01
C ALA A 497 8.20 -20.25 -38.95
N TRP A 498 7.95 -21.53 -38.62
CA TRP A 498 8.72 -22.27 -37.62
C TRP A 498 10.15 -22.59 -38.05
N TRP A 499 10.48 -22.51 -39.35
CA TRP A 499 11.82 -22.82 -39.84
C TRP A 499 12.87 -21.94 -39.16
N PHE A 500 12.60 -20.64 -39.04
CA PHE A 500 13.50 -19.68 -38.38
C PHE A 500 13.62 -19.88 -36.87
N TYR A 501 12.60 -20.44 -36.22
CA TYR A 501 12.72 -20.82 -34.81
C TYR A 501 13.70 -21.98 -34.66
N TYR A 502 13.58 -23.02 -35.48
CA TYR A 502 14.48 -24.17 -35.37
C TYR A 502 15.89 -23.87 -35.86
N ASP A 503 16.03 -22.97 -36.84
CA ASP A 503 17.31 -22.38 -37.25
C ASP A 503 17.96 -21.70 -36.05
N PHE A 504 17.15 -20.97 -35.28
CA PHE A 504 17.62 -20.35 -34.06
C PHE A 504 18.14 -21.33 -33.02
N ILE A 505 17.38 -22.40 -32.78
CA ILE A 505 17.74 -23.41 -31.79
C ILE A 505 19.01 -24.15 -32.21
N GLU A 506 19.07 -24.58 -33.47
CA GLU A 506 20.21 -25.31 -34.06
C GLU A 506 21.51 -24.51 -33.94
N ASP A 507 21.47 -23.23 -34.33
CA ASP A 507 22.58 -22.29 -34.27
C ASP A 507 23.19 -22.23 -32.86
N ARG A 508 22.35 -22.16 -31.81
CA ARG A 508 22.83 -22.21 -30.42
C ARG A 508 23.46 -23.56 -30.06
N GLY A 509 22.90 -24.65 -30.55
CA GLY A 509 23.42 -26.00 -30.35
C GLY A 509 24.83 -26.19 -30.93
N VAL A 510 25.06 -25.77 -32.19
CA VAL A 510 26.38 -25.85 -32.82
C VAL A 510 27.38 -24.85 -32.23
N HIS A 511 26.89 -23.80 -31.58
CA HIS A 511 27.69 -22.75 -30.95
C HIS A 511 27.67 -22.84 -29.41
N GLY A 512 28.13 -23.98 -28.90
CA GLY A 512 28.54 -24.14 -27.51
C GLY A 512 27.45 -24.63 -26.54
N LEU A 513 26.24 -24.94 -27.02
CA LEU A 513 25.14 -25.48 -26.21
C LEU A 513 24.62 -26.82 -26.73
N GLU A 514 25.51 -27.68 -27.23
CA GLU A 514 25.15 -28.97 -27.84
C GLU A 514 24.38 -29.87 -26.87
N ASN A 515 24.79 -29.97 -25.60
CA ASN A 515 24.08 -30.83 -24.63
C ASN A 515 22.72 -30.26 -24.26
N THR A 516 22.62 -28.94 -24.08
CA THR A 516 21.35 -28.25 -23.82
C THR A 516 20.39 -28.41 -25.01
N HIS A 517 20.88 -28.22 -26.24
CA HIS A 517 20.12 -28.42 -27.47
C HIS A 517 19.57 -29.84 -27.56
N LEU A 518 20.44 -30.84 -27.40
CA LEU A 518 20.07 -32.26 -27.47
C LEU A 518 18.95 -32.59 -26.49
N GLN A 519 19.02 -32.06 -25.28
CA GLN A 519 18.01 -32.34 -24.27
C GLN A 519 16.70 -31.55 -24.50
N TYR A 520 16.79 -30.38 -25.12
CA TYR A 520 15.64 -29.55 -25.43
C TYR A 520 14.83 -30.06 -26.63
N VAL A 521 15.49 -30.36 -27.75
CA VAL A 521 14.87 -30.80 -29.02
C VAL A 521 14.80 -32.33 -29.14
N GLY A 522 15.71 -33.05 -28.51
CA GLY A 522 15.84 -34.50 -28.64
C GLY A 522 16.71 -34.96 -29.82
N LEU A 523 17.41 -34.05 -30.51
CA LEU A 523 18.32 -34.35 -31.63
C LEU A 523 19.67 -33.65 -31.45
N GLU A 524 20.71 -34.23 -32.04
CA GLU A 524 21.97 -33.51 -32.24
C GLU A 524 21.77 -32.32 -33.20
N PRO A 525 22.47 -31.18 -33.02
CA PRO A 525 22.26 -29.98 -33.83
C PRO A 525 22.32 -30.22 -35.34
N LEU A 526 23.37 -30.91 -35.81
CA LEU A 526 23.55 -31.20 -37.25
C LEU A 526 22.46 -32.11 -37.83
N GLU A 527 21.83 -32.94 -37.00
CA GLU A 527 20.70 -33.77 -37.45
C GLU A 527 19.44 -32.92 -37.67
N LEU A 528 19.17 -31.98 -36.77
CA LEU A 528 18.10 -31.00 -36.93
C LEU A 528 18.31 -30.17 -38.21
N TRP A 529 19.52 -29.65 -38.43
CA TRP A 529 19.87 -28.90 -39.64
C TRP A 529 19.60 -29.69 -40.93
N ARG A 530 20.01 -30.96 -40.96
CA ARG A 530 19.79 -31.84 -42.12
C ARG A 530 18.29 -32.02 -42.39
N ILE A 531 17.50 -32.24 -41.35
CA ILE A 531 16.04 -32.38 -41.46
C ILE A 531 15.42 -31.10 -42.04
N MET A 532 15.81 -29.95 -41.50
CA MET A 532 15.31 -28.64 -41.92
C MET A 532 15.62 -28.28 -43.37
N THR A 533 16.76 -28.73 -43.90
CA THR A 533 17.22 -28.41 -45.25
C THR A 533 16.76 -29.42 -46.31
N GLU A 534 16.52 -30.68 -45.92
CA GLU A 534 15.96 -31.71 -46.81
C GLU A 534 14.46 -31.51 -47.07
N ASP A 535 13.70 -31.12 -46.04
CA ASP A 535 12.24 -31.01 -46.10
C ASP A 535 11.74 -29.86 -45.21
N PRO A 536 11.97 -28.60 -45.64
CA PRO A 536 11.68 -27.42 -44.83
C PRO A 536 10.19 -27.26 -44.50
N ASP A 537 9.30 -27.80 -45.34
CA ASP A 537 7.85 -27.69 -45.17
C ASP A 537 7.30 -28.64 -44.07
N ASN A 538 7.93 -29.80 -43.85
CA ASN A 538 7.41 -30.84 -42.92
C ASN A 538 8.30 -31.10 -41.70
N LEU A 539 9.17 -30.15 -41.34
CA LEU A 539 10.08 -30.25 -40.18
C LEU A 539 9.37 -30.75 -38.91
N TRP A 540 8.26 -30.11 -38.52
CA TRP A 540 7.54 -30.45 -37.29
C TRP A 540 7.04 -31.90 -37.29
N ASP A 541 6.49 -32.37 -38.40
CA ASP A 541 5.99 -33.75 -38.52
C ASP A 541 7.09 -34.79 -38.35
N ARG A 542 8.34 -34.44 -38.68
CA ARG A 542 9.51 -35.32 -38.52
C ARG A 542 10.03 -35.37 -37.08
N ILE A 543 9.78 -34.33 -36.27
CA ILE A 543 10.35 -34.21 -34.92
C ILE A 543 9.31 -34.29 -33.80
N LYS A 544 8.00 -34.22 -34.10
CA LYS A 544 6.93 -34.16 -33.08
C LYS A 544 6.91 -35.34 -32.12
N ASP A 545 7.39 -36.51 -32.54
CA ASP A 545 7.37 -37.75 -31.74
C ASP A 545 8.66 -38.00 -30.95
N LEU A 546 9.61 -37.06 -31.00
CA LEU A 546 10.79 -37.08 -30.15
C LEU A 546 10.44 -36.79 -28.69
N ASN A 547 11.33 -37.22 -27.80
CA ASN A 547 11.18 -37.08 -26.36
C ASN A 547 11.84 -35.79 -25.81
N GLY A 548 11.82 -34.71 -26.60
CA GLY A 548 12.33 -33.40 -26.21
C GLY A 548 11.27 -32.55 -25.49
N VAL A 549 11.73 -31.60 -24.68
CA VAL A 549 10.85 -30.65 -23.98
C VAL A 549 10.11 -29.73 -24.94
N ASP A 550 10.73 -29.31 -26.06
CA ASP A 550 10.02 -28.53 -27.08
C ASP A 550 8.78 -29.29 -27.57
N GLN A 551 8.92 -30.59 -27.85
CA GLN A 551 7.79 -31.41 -28.29
C GLN A 551 6.73 -31.54 -27.21
N PHE A 552 7.16 -31.74 -25.97
CA PHE A 552 6.26 -31.80 -24.83
C PHE A 552 5.46 -30.49 -24.68
N ILE A 553 6.13 -29.34 -24.63
CA ILE A 553 5.46 -28.04 -24.46
C ILE A 553 4.53 -27.78 -25.64
N THR A 554 4.97 -28.04 -26.87
CA THR A 554 4.13 -27.87 -28.06
C THR A 554 2.82 -28.67 -27.98
N LYS A 555 2.87 -29.90 -27.45
CA LYS A 555 1.69 -30.77 -27.31
C LYS A 555 0.78 -30.37 -26.15
N ASN A 556 1.32 -29.67 -25.14
CA ASN A 556 0.61 -29.39 -23.88
C ASN A 556 0.29 -27.91 -23.68
N TRP A 557 0.85 -27.01 -24.49
CA TRP A 557 0.58 -25.59 -24.46
C TRP A 557 0.19 -25.08 -25.85
N GLU A 558 -1.10 -24.78 -26.01
CA GLU A 558 -1.74 -24.50 -27.30
C GLU A 558 -1.03 -23.38 -28.08
N TYR A 559 -0.60 -22.31 -27.40
CA TYR A 559 -0.01 -21.13 -28.05
C TYR A 559 1.51 -21.17 -28.19
N TRP A 560 2.16 -22.29 -27.85
CA TRP A 560 3.61 -22.40 -27.98
C TRP A 560 4.09 -22.21 -29.43
N HIS A 561 3.33 -22.70 -30.42
CA HIS A 561 3.65 -22.47 -31.84
C HIS A 561 3.67 -20.99 -32.23
N LEU A 562 2.78 -20.17 -31.67
CA LEU A 562 2.80 -18.72 -31.90
C LEU A 562 4.05 -18.10 -31.29
N MET A 563 4.41 -18.51 -30.07
CA MET A 563 5.62 -18.01 -29.43
C MET A 563 6.86 -18.36 -30.25
N LYS A 564 6.97 -19.62 -30.72
CA LYS A 564 8.03 -20.05 -31.65
C LYS A 564 8.06 -19.18 -32.90
N PHE A 565 6.89 -18.93 -33.51
CA PHE A 565 6.82 -18.08 -34.69
C PHE A 565 7.25 -16.65 -34.40
N ALA A 566 6.76 -16.01 -33.34
CA ALA A 566 7.13 -14.63 -33.00
C ALA A 566 8.65 -14.51 -32.81
N MET A 567 9.27 -15.45 -32.11
CA MET A 567 10.73 -15.47 -31.94
C MET A 567 11.48 -15.65 -33.25
N GLY A 568 11.10 -16.66 -34.04
CA GLY A 568 11.72 -16.90 -35.35
C GLY A 568 11.52 -15.70 -36.26
N TYR A 569 10.34 -15.07 -36.19
CA TYR A 569 9.96 -13.92 -37.00
C TYR A 569 10.91 -12.73 -36.80
N GLU A 570 11.06 -12.32 -35.54
CA GLU A 570 11.90 -11.18 -35.21
C GLU A 570 13.39 -11.47 -35.43
N ARG A 571 13.81 -12.75 -35.37
CA ARG A 571 15.17 -13.16 -35.73
C ARG A 571 15.47 -12.91 -37.22
N TRP A 572 14.54 -13.26 -38.12
CA TRP A 572 14.76 -13.08 -39.56
C TRP A 572 14.56 -11.64 -40.04
N LYS A 573 13.90 -10.78 -39.26
CA LYS A 573 13.63 -9.40 -39.65
C LYS A 573 14.93 -8.60 -39.75
N ARG A 574 15.50 -8.59 -40.96
CA ARG A 574 16.78 -7.96 -41.26
C ARG A 574 16.69 -6.45 -41.11
N VAL A 575 17.51 -5.90 -40.22
CA VAL A 575 17.77 -4.46 -40.15
C VAL A 575 18.99 -4.15 -41.04
N PRO A 576 18.84 -3.34 -42.09
CA PRO A 576 19.96 -3.02 -42.97
C PRO A 576 21.17 -2.45 -42.19
N GLY A 577 22.33 -3.10 -42.34
CA GLY A 577 23.59 -2.62 -41.77
C GLY A 577 23.77 -2.80 -40.25
N LYS A 578 22.96 -3.64 -39.59
CA LYS A 578 23.05 -3.89 -38.15
C LYS A 578 23.20 -5.39 -37.86
N ILE A 579 23.84 -5.71 -36.73
CA ILE A 579 23.94 -7.07 -36.23
C ILE A 579 22.63 -7.52 -35.61
N GLU A 580 22.38 -8.83 -35.67
CA GLU A 580 21.17 -9.53 -35.22
C GLU A 580 20.75 -9.19 -33.77
N GLU A 581 21.72 -8.92 -32.91
CA GLU A 581 21.54 -8.59 -31.49
C GLU A 581 20.57 -7.43 -31.24
N PHE A 582 20.50 -6.44 -32.14
CA PHE A 582 19.60 -5.30 -32.00
C PHE A 582 18.11 -5.63 -32.22
N GLY A 583 17.79 -6.63 -33.04
CA GLY A 583 16.40 -7.03 -33.27
C GLY A 583 15.85 -7.87 -32.12
N ILE A 584 16.62 -8.92 -31.78
CA ILE A 584 16.23 -9.97 -30.82
C ILE A 584 16.04 -9.40 -29.41
N ASN A 585 16.98 -8.58 -28.93
CA ASN A 585 16.98 -8.14 -27.53
C ASN A 585 15.89 -7.10 -27.20
N TYR A 586 15.44 -6.33 -28.18
CA TYR A 586 14.52 -5.22 -27.95
C TYR A 586 13.09 -5.51 -28.39
N THR A 587 12.92 -6.30 -29.45
CA THR A 587 11.62 -6.42 -30.11
C THR A 587 10.85 -7.65 -29.64
N ILE A 588 11.50 -8.82 -29.58
CA ILE A 588 10.83 -10.09 -29.23
C ILE A 588 10.06 -10.00 -27.90
N PRO A 589 10.64 -9.57 -26.78
CA PRO A 589 9.91 -9.59 -25.50
C PRO A 589 8.69 -8.67 -25.52
N GLN A 590 8.79 -7.50 -26.16
CA GLN A 590 7.69 -6.55 -26.25
C GLN A 590 6.55 -7.10 -27.14
N VAL A 591 6.90 -7.73 -28.26
CA VAL A 591 5.92 -8.38 -29.15
C VAL A 591 5.25 -9.57 -28.46
N LEU A 592 6.01 -10.41 -27.75
CA LEU A 592 5.46 -11.52 -26.95
C LEU A 592 4.49 -11.02 -25.88
N ARG A 593 4.80 -9.90 -25.19
CA ARG A 593 3.85 -9.26 -24.25
C ARG A 593 2.62 -8.70 -24.96
N ALA A 594 2.73 -8.16 -26.17
CA ALA A 594 1.54 -7.79 -26.95
C ALA A 594 0.64 -9.00 -27.24
N PHE A 595 1.23 -10.18 -27.47
CA PHE A 595 0.53 -11.46 -27.55
C PHE A 595 0.22 -12.09 -26.18
N GLY A 596 0.18 -11.34 -25.08
CA GLY A 596 -0.25 -11.89 -23.80
C GLY A 596 0.79 -12.74 -23.05
N PHE A 597 2.01 -12.95 -23.57
CA PHE A 597 3.01 -13.77 -22.87
C PHE A 597 3.84 -12.92 -21.90
N PRO A 598 3.77 -13.17 -20.57
CA PRO A 598 4.70 -12.52 -19.66
C PRO A 598 6.12 -13.01 -19.93
N THR A 599 7.06 -12.08 -20.10
CA THR A 599 8.44 -12.38 -20.46
C THR A 599 9.43 -11.68 -19.55
N TYR A 600 10.54 -12.32 -19.25
CA TYR A 600 11.70 -11.66 -18.66
C TYR A 600 12.98 -12.29 -19.21
N PHE A 601 14.15 -11.81 -18.80
CA PHE A 601 15.43 -12.31 -19.29
C PHE A 601 16.19 -13.10 -18.23
N VAL A 602 17.03 -14.02 -18.68
CA VAL A 602 18.03 -14.74 -17.90
C VAL A 602 19.41 -14.53 -18.52
N ARG A 603 20.40 -14.26 -17.68
CA ARG A 603 21.83 -14.21 -18.01
C ARG A 603 22.44 -15.55 -17.69
N ILE A 604 23.27 -16.08 -18.57
CA ILE A 604 24.03 -17.31 -18.36
C ILE A 604 25.53 -17.00 -18.29
N ASP A 605 26.21 -17.60 -17.32
CA ASP A 605 27.64 -17.36 -17.06
C ASP A 605 28.39 -18.68 -16.72
N PRO A 606 29.57 -18.94 -17.32
CA PRO A 606 30.15 -18.20 -18.44
C PRO A 606 29.27 -18.25 -19.69
N SER A 607 29.28 -17.19 -20.49
CA SER A 607 28.53 -17.13 -21.74
C SER A 607 29.08 -18.16 -22.74
N PRO A 608 28.25 -19.05 -23.31
CA PRO A 608 28.69 -20.05 -24.27
C PRO A 608 29.24 -19.42 -25.56
N VAL A 609 30.18 -20.11 -26.21
CA VAL A 609 30.86 -19.59 -27.40
C VAL A 609 29.90 -19.57 -28.59
N GLY A 610 29.42 -18.38 -28.95
CA GLY A 610 28.50 -18.14 -30.06
C GLY A 610 27.01 -18.17 -29.68
N ALA A 611 26.71 -18.30 -28.39
CA ALA A 611 25.41 -17.93 -27.82
C ALA A 611 25.46 -16.54 -27.18
N GLY A 612 24.32 -15.86 -27.12
CA GLY A 612 24.21 -14.59 -26.40
C GLY A 612 24.44 -14.80 -24.89
N PRO A 613 24.95 -13.78 -24.17
CA PRO A 613 25.08 -13.83 -22.71
C PRO A 613 23.72 -13.87 -21.97
N TYR A 614 22.62 -13.65 -22.70
CA TYR A 614 21.26 -13.59 -22.18
C TYR A 614 20.28 -14.34 -23.08
N GLU A 615 19.15 -14.72 -22.50
CA GLU A 615 18.00 -15.31 -23.19
C GLU A 615 16.72 -14.87 -22.53
N TRP A 616 15.63 -14.79 -23.27
CA TRP A 616 14.32 -14.49 -22.72
C TRP A 616 13.66 -15.80 -22.24
N VAL A 617 12.74 -15.66 -21.31
CA VAL A 617 11.93 -16.75 -20.78
C VAL A 617 10.48 -16.28 -20.70
N VAL A 618 9.55 -17.21 -20.84
CA VAL A 618 8.11 -16.96 -20.76
C VAL A 618 7.52 -17.59 -19.52
N SER A 619 6.60 -16.89 -18.88
CA SER A 619 5.81 -17.46 -17.79
C SER A 619 4.86 -18.53 -18.32
N LEU A 620 4.88 -19.71 -17.70
CA LEU A 620 3.98 -20.81 -18.00
C LEU A 620 2.83 -20.87 -16.97
N PRO A 621 1.61 -21.24 -17.39
CA PRO A 621 0.54 -21.59 -16.45
C PRO A 621 0.96 -22.73 -15.51
N ASP A 622 0.43 -22.75 -14.29
CA ASP A 622 0.76 -23.73 -13.25
C ASP A 622 0.62 -25.17 -13.78
N TYR A 623 -0.46 -25.49 -14.49
CA TYR A 623 -0.68 -26.85 -15.02
C TYR A 623 0.41 -27.30 -16.02
N VAL A 624 1.01 -26.38 -16.79
CA VAL A 624 2.11 -26.69 -17.71
C VAL A 624 3.41 -26.82 -16.92
N ALA A 625 3.68 -25.87 -16.02
CA ALA A 625 4.89 -25.84 -15.21
C ALA A 625 4.99 -27.04 -14.26
N GLU A 626 3.89 -27.43 -13.62
CA GLU A 626 3.79 -28.61 -12.76
C GLU A 626 4.00 -29.89 -13.56
N LYS A 627 3.40 -29.99 -14.76
CA LYS A 627 3.57 -31.17 -15.59
C LYS A 627 5.02 -31.31 -16.06
N LEU A 628 5.66 -30.21 -16.47
CA LEU A 628 7.09 -30.17 -16.76
C LEU A 628 7.92 -30.65 -15.56
N LYS A 629 7.66 -30.12 -14.35
CA LYS A 629 8.35 -30.56 -13.12
C LYS A 629 8.14 -32.04 -12.84
N SER A 630 6.93 -32.55 -13.07
CA SER A 630 6.60 -33.96 -12.82
C SER A 630 7.28 -34.92 -13.80
N GLU A 631 7.42 -34.54 -15.07
CA GLU A 631 7.98 -35.40 -16.11
C GLU A 631 9.51 -35.35 -16.15
N PHE A 632 10.09 -34.17 -15.92
CA PHE A 632 11.53 -33.96 -16.08
C PHE A 632 12.29 -33.80 -14.75
N GLY A 633 11.58 -33.56 -13.64
CA GLY A 633 12.17 -33.45 -12.30
C GLY A 633 13.24 -32.36 -12.21
N ASP A 634 14.32 -32.66 -11.48
CA ASP A 634 15.43 -31.73 -11.27
C ASP A 634 16.27 -31.43 -12.52
N LYS A 635 15.95 -32.04 -13.68
CA LYS A 635 16.65 -31.81 -14.95
C LYS A 635 16.26 -30.48 -15.60
N ILE A 636 15.08 -29.94 -15.27
CA ILE A 636 14.64 -28.62 -15.69
C ILE A 636 14.78 -27.60 -14.57
N ILE A 637 14.79 -26.34 -14.97
CA ILE A 637 14.74 -25.20 -14.09
C ILE A 637 13.47 -24.42 -14.42
N ILE A 638 12.72 -24.05 -13.38
CA ILE A 638 11.56 -23.15 -13.49
C ILE A 638 11.86 -21.94 -12.62
N GLY A 639 11.98 -20.78 -13.26
CA GLY A 639 12.29 -19.51 -12.57
C GLY A 639 11.06 -18.87 -11.93
N PRO A 640 11.19 -17.63 -11.43
CA PRO A 640 10.07 -16.85 -10.91
C PRO A 640 8.92 -16.76 -11.91
N ALA A 641 7.70 -16.67 -11.41
CA ALA A 641 6.47 -16.67 -12.19
C ALA A 641 6.32 -17.87 -13.12
N ASN A 642 6.88 -19.03 -12.75
CA ASN A 642 6.98 -20.19 -13.65
C ASN A 642 7.68 -19.89 -14.98
N GLY A 643 8.72 -19.05 -14.97
CA GLY A 643 9.49 -18.71 -16.16
C GLY A 643 10.24 -19.92 -16.73
N PHE A 644 10.09 -20.15 -18.04
CA PHE A 644 10.74 -21.21 -18.81
C PHE A 644 11.27 -20.73 -20.16
N GLY A 645 12.36 -21.32 -20.66
CA GLY A 645 12.97 -21.01 -21.96
C GLY A 645 14.05 -22.03 -22.34
N LEU A 646 14.71 -21.82 -23.48
CA LEU A 646 15.73 -22.72 -24.02
C LEU A 646 16.85 -23.04 -23.00
N TYR A 647 17.26 -22.04 -22.22
CA TYR A 647 18.40 -22.11 -21.28
C TYR A 647 18.01 -22.47 -19.87
N LEU A 648 17.01 -23.33 -19.72
CA LEU A 648 16.57 -23.80 -18.41
C LEU A 648 16.58 -25.33 -18.31
N TRP A 649 17.47 -25.97 -19.06
CA TRP A 649 17.77 -27.39 -18.93
C TRP A 649 19.07 -27.60 -18.14
N LYS A 650 18.92 -27.89 -16.84
CA LYS A 650 19.99 -27.87 -15.84
C LYS A 650 21.18 -28.75 -16.22
N ASP A 651 20.92 -30.01 -16.57
CA ASP A 651 21.98 -30.98 -16.86
C ASP A 651 22.78 -30.58 -18.10
N GLY A 652 22.10 -30.02 -19.10
CA GLY A 652 22.68 -29.59 -20.37
C GLY A 652 23.58 -28.41 -20.15
N LEU A 653 23.07 -27.39 -19.45
CA LEU A 653 23.81 -26.19 -19.09
C LEU A 653 25.08 -26.53 -18.29
N VAL A 654 24.96 -27.42 -17.30
CA VAL A 654 26.12 -27.85 -16.50
C VAL A 654 27.16 -28.56 -17.37
N LYS A 655 26.73 -29.41 -18.31
CA LYS A 655 27.64 -30.10 -19.25
C LYS A 655 28.28 -29.14 -20.26
N ASP A 656 27.53 -28.13 -20.69
CA ASP A 656 27.99 -27.07 -21.59
C ASP A 656 28.86 -26.02 -20.86
N GLY A 657 29.12 -26.22 -19.56
CA GLY A 657 30.06 -25.40 -18.79
C GLY A 657 29.46 -24.15 -18.17
N VAL A 658 28.13 -23.96 -18.24
CA VAL A 658 27.41 -22.89 -17.55
C VAL A 658 27.40 -23.17 -16.04
N LYS A 659 27.78 -22.17 -15.26
CA LYS A 659 27.93 -22.26 -13.81
C LYS A 659 26.87 -21.48 -13.06
N GLN A 660 26.38 -20.39 -13.65
CA GLN A 660 25.45 -19.48 -13.02
C GLN A 660 24.41 -19.01 -14.03
N ILE A 661 23.18 -18.83 -13.54
CA ILE A 661 22.13 -18.12 -14.25
C ILE A 661 21.56 -17.06 -13.33
N SER A 662 21.25 -15.88 -13.88
CA SER A 662 20.54 -14.84 -13.14
C SER A 662 19.44 -14.19 -13.96
N GLY A 663 18.24 -14.04 -13.42
CA GLY A 663 17.17 -13.36 -14.16
C GLY A 663 16.97 -11.90 -13.80
N PHE A 664 16.28 -11.18 -14.68
CA PHE A 664 16.03 -9.74 -14.63
C PHE A 664 14.91 -9.38 -15.62
N SER A 665 14.23 -8.24 -15.43
CA SER A 665 13.43 -7.68 -16.54
C SER A 665 14.24 -6.71 -17.37
N GLY A 666 13.83 -6.61 -18.62
CA GLY A 666 14.27 -5.62 -19.59
C GLY A 666 15.66 -5.84 -20.18
N GLY A 667 15.88 -5.23 -21.34
CA GLY A 667 16.96 -5.61 -22.26
C GLY A 667 18.15 -4.64 -22.39
N SER A 668 18.37 -3.66 -21.49
CA SER A 668 19.41 -2.63 -21.73
C SER A 668 20.08 -2.04 -20.49
N TYR A 669 21.42 -1.93 -20.48
CA TYR A 669 22.15 -1.12 -19.51
C TYR A 669 22.54 0.24 -20.10
N LEU A 670 22.72 1.23 -19.22
CA LEU A 670 23.32 2.52 -19.55
C LEU A 670 24.66 2.65 -18.83
N TYR A 671 25.76 2.71 -19.58
CA TYR A 671 27.10 2.96 -19.05
C TYR A 671 27.63 4.33 -19.48
N ARG A 672 28.23 5.04 -18.52
CA ARG A 672 29.06 6.20 -18.82
C ARG A 672 30.49 5.73 -19.08
N MET A 673 30.95 5.87 -20.31
CA MET A 673 32.33 5.62 -20.66
C MET A 673 33.25 6.64 -19.98
N LYS A 674 34.51 6.26 -19.79
CA LYS A 674 35.51 7.13 -19.12
C LYS A 674 35.74 8.46 -19.84
N ASP A 675 35.45 8.53 -21.13
CA ASP A 675 35.53 9.74 -21.95
C ASP A 675 34.26 10.62 -21.88
N GLY A 676 33.28 10.23 -21.06
CA GLY A 676 32.01 10.93 -20.92
C GLY A 676 30.97 10.57 -21.98
N THR A 677 31.30 9.71 -22.95
CA THR A 677 30.32 9.18 -23.89
C THR A 677 29.39 8.17 -23.20
N ILE A 678 28.22 8.00 -23.78
CA ILE A 678 27.24 7.03 -23.32
C ILE A 678 27.42 5.78 -24.18
N ASP A 679 27.76 4.66 -23.55
CA ASP A 679 27.61 3.36 -24.20
C ASP A 679 26.32 2.72 -23.68
N VAL A 680 25.33 2.64 -24.55
CA VAL A 680 24.11 1.89 -24.30
C VAL A 680 24.42 0.45 -24.69
N ASN A 681 25.06 -0.28 -23.79
CA ASN A 681 25.48 -1.65 -24.04
C ASN A 681 24.37 -2.65 -23.65
N TYR A 682 24.30 -3.71 -24.43
CA TYR A 682 23.23 -4.70 -24.49
C TYR A 682 22.92 -5.34 -23.13
N GLY A 683 21.64 -5.30 -22.72
CA GLY A 683 21.07 -6.20 -21.72
C GLY A 683 21.37 -5.87 -20.27
N LEU A 684 20.58 -5.03 -19.60
CA LEU A 684 19.77 -5.33 -18.40
C LEU A 684 19.28 -4.00 -17.77
N ALA A 685 17.98 -3.75 -17.67
CA ALA A 685 17.49 -2.69 -16.79
C ALA A 685 16.07 -2.96 -16.32
N THR A 686 15.85 -2.66 -15.04
CA THR A 686 14.84 -3.21 -14.11
C THR A 686 15.34 -4.50 -13.43
N ASN A 687 16.29 -4.34 -12.48
CA ASN A 687 16.99 -5.49 -11.88
C ASN A 687 16.22 -6.10 -10.71
N PHE A 688 15.49 -7.19 -10.88
CA PHE A 688 15.30 -8.16 -9.79
C PHE A 688 16.23 -9.32 -10.09
N LYS A 689 17.50 -9.16 -9.71
CA LYS A 689 18.47 -10.24 -9.86
C LYS A 689 18.04 -11.38 -8.95
N PHE A 690 17.73 -12.53 -9.51
CA PHE A 690 17.67 -13.79 -8.76
C PHE A 690 18.74 -14.73 -9.30
N TYR A 691 19.36 -15.55 -8.46
CA TYR A 691 20.45 -16.45 -8.84
C TYR A 691 20.00 -17.90 -8.81
N LEU A 692 20.54 -18.75 -9.69
CA LEU A 692 20.27 -20.20 -9.61
C LEU A 692 21.34 -20.98 -8.85
N PHE A 693 22.61 -20.56 -8.97
CA PHE A 693 23.75 -21.16 -8.30
C PHE A 693 24.66 -20.03 -7.82
N LYS A 694 24.98 -20.01 -6.52
CA LYS A 694 25.97 -19.11 -5.93
C LYS A 694 27.29 -19.89 -5.80
N SER A 695 28.35 -19.40 -6.42
CA SER A 695 29.72 -19.91 -6.23
C SER A 695 30.24 -19.60 -4.84
#